data_AF-A0A836CN40-F1
#
_entry.id   AF-A0A836CN40-F1
#
_cell.length_a   1.000
_cell.length_b   1.000
_cell.length_c   1.000
_cell.angle_alpha   90.00
_cell.angle_beta   90.00
_cell.angle_gamma   90.00
#
_symmetry.space_group_name_H-M   'P 1'
#
loop_
_entity.id
_entity.type
_entity.pdbx_description
1 polymer ?
#
loop_
_entity_poly.entity_id
_entity_poly.type
_entity_poly.pdbx_seq_one_letter_code
_entity_poly.pdbx_strand_id
1 'polypeptide(L)'
;MPPSSSSRTISEAQIDISCGVLLPLTARAVAPSTGASANDEAAACCRLKDFASNLKSTEDASRLKVYVGVDHGDWFSTGEGHAAIHESFAESEDGPELDHEIMIFNCAPGQICRIWRKLADYAYHHDNQARNGAPTFTVLLGDDVRISTPAWLSRAERHYKDIAADVFTSKRDQQQFFGFGCVAFTDSSCKNFPSFPILHRLHWQMNGNTILPDEFINQDADPFLFQTMSYAHWDAALLSPDMELRNELGGFETARYEKVPRRNWKGELLLAAHRRIKEYLISHGAPKMSPRAPSLDIIVPTYRAMDNLEHLRAICQLRVANRASMFIIIVDRPEHLEALELELEQLPRVRVRGNPENQGVSAARNRGMLESAAEWVLFLDDDVIVLPDIIMKYSGAIATDGDHALGFVGHTGFPPSSSLHMRAVQLSDLTFMFGISEVLSNPKWGVTANIVLRRTLPTVLFREECWAKSGGGEDIDICLSAQVLHTWWGDGKRQFSHFFNWADGDGHLYDHFPQFVYIACPNVMETILLVMIKAVPAQRGSGATCHLRRGLIANFSRKFDWMCGEAEGAIAWERNIQRNKCRNMRNMGHCQSKTTILPEHRKVLLSFKLSRPVVLQCLERNVHGRNGSVFHSFLPASTKVIVLEAGAGSDIMALTSFDNQTWDKVSLSAADGDIYEVHDAHAKMVFDAQEYVSV
;
A
#
# COMPACT_ATOMS: atom_id res chain seq x y z
N MET A 1 21.86 25.44 -62.16
CA MET A 1 21.34 26.28 -61.06
C MET A 1 20.03 25.67 -60.58
N PRO A 2 20.00 25.03 -59.41
CA PRO A 2 18.77 24.77 -58.67
C PRO A 2 18.58 25.80 -57.53
N PRO A 3 17.35 26.00 -57.04
CA PRO A 3 17.00 27.06 -56.11
C PRO A 3 17.46 26.75 -54.68
N SER A 4 17.89 27.79 -53.97
CA SER A 4 18.39 27.77 -52.60
C SER A 4 17.31 27.38 -51.59
N SER A 5 17.43 26.20 -50.99
CA SER A 5 16.72 25.83 -49.76
C SER A 5 17.44 26.44 -48.55
N SER A 6 16.99 27.61 -48.09
CA SER A 6 17.37 28.11 -46.77
C SER A 6 16.67 27.26 -45.71
N SER A 7 17.37 26.24 -45.19
CA SER A 7 16.98 25.61 -43.93
C SER A 7 17.12 26.67 -42.84
N ARG A 8 16.02 27.26 -42.39
CA ARG A 8 15.98 27.91 -41.08
C ARG A 8 16.14 26.81 -40.05
N THR A 9 17.38 26.54 -39.66
CA THR A 9 17.70 25.96 -38.36
C THR A 9 16.99 26.84 -37.34
N ILE A 10 15.95 26.30 -36.71
CA ILE A 10 15.36 26.90 -35.51
C ILE A 10 16.48 26.80 -34.48
N SER A 11 17.24 27.88 -34.30
CA SER A 11 18.14 28.00 -33.16
C SER A 11 17.27 27.82 -31.91
N GLU A 12 17.70 26.95 -30.99
CA GLU A 12 17.16 26.86 -29.64
C GLU A 12 17.13 28.29 -29.07
N ALA A 13 15.96 28.93 -29.11
CA ALA A 13 15.77 30.19 -28.44
C ALA A 13 15.93 29.87 -26.96
N GLN A 14 17.07 30.23 -26.39
CA GLN A 14 17.37 30.11 -24.99
C GLN A 14 16.27 30.88 -24.26
N ILE A 15 15.32 30.15 -23.68
CA ILE A 15 14.24 30.74 -22.89
C ILE A 15 14.94 31.50 -21.77
N ASP A 16 14.72 32.80 -21.68
CA ASP A 16 15.27 33.60 -20.60
C ASP A 16 14.51 33.22 -19.32
N ILE A 17 15.10 32.34 -18.52
CA ILE A 17 14.46 31.75 -17.35
C ILE A 17 14.56 32.74 -16.19
N SER A 18 13.41 33.30 -15.83
CA SER A 18 13.22 34.19 -14.68
C SER A 18 12.33 33.54 -13.61
N CYS A 19 12.44 34.04 -12.38
CA CYS A 19 11.64 33.57 -11.24
C CYS A 19 10.95 34.73 -10.51
N GLY A 20 9.66 34.59 -10.26
CA GLY A 20 8.89 35.48 -9.39
C GLY A 20 8.92 35.03 -7.94
N VAL A 21 9.49 35.84 -7.05
CA VAL A 21 9.41 35.61 -5.60
C VAL A 21 8.08 36.17 -5.08
N LEU A 22 7.20 35.30 -4.60
CA LEU A 22 5.89 35.70 -4.08
C LEU A 22 5.99 35.91 -2.57
N LEU A 23 6.09 37.18 -2.14
CA LEU A 23 6.39 37.58 -0.78
C LEU A 23 5.18 38.24 -0.09
N PRO A 24 4.40 37.51 0.72
CA PRO A 24 3.40 38.10 1.59
C PRO A 24 4.12 38.75 2.77
N LEU A 25 3.89 40.04 2.97
CA LEU A 25 4.63 40.85 3.94
C LEU A 25 3.69 41.43 5.00
N THR A 26 4.16 41.46 6.26
CA THR A 26 3.41 41.95 7.41
C THR A 26 4.34 42.59 8.44
N ALA A 27 3.96 43.76 8.96
CA ALA A 27 4.63 44.39 10.09
C ALA A 27 4.10 43.89 11.45
N ARG A 28 2.95 43.20 11.46
CA ARG A 28 2.34 42.69 12.70
C ARG A 28 3.18 41.59 13.37
N ALA A 29 3.28 41.66 14.70
CA ALA A 29 3.92 40.67 15.54
C ALA A 29 3.05 39.42 15.79
N VAL A 30 3.66 38.40 16.41
CA VAL A 30 2.99 37.18 16.91
C VAL A 30 1.94 37.54 17.98
N ALA A 31 0.67 37.24 17.72
CA ALA A 31 -0.59 37.65 18.39
C ALA A 31 -0.63 37.89 19.93
N PRO A 32 -1.66 38.59 20.49
CA PRO A 32 -2.60 39.51 19.88
C PRO A 32 -2.48 40.92 20.51
N SER A 33 -1.84 41.87 19.82
CA SER A 33 -2.02 43.30 20.09
C SER A 33 -2.68 43.97 18.90
N THR A 34 -3.61 44.86 19.22
CA THR A 34 -4.29 45.76 18.28
C THR A 34 -3.26 46.74 17.71
N GLY A 35 -2.77 46.46 16.50
CA GLY A 35 -1.81 47.31 15.77
C GLY A 35 -0.34 46.92 16.01
N ALA A 36 0.48 47.12 14.98
CA ALA A 36 1.94 47.04 15.10
C ALA A 36 2.43 48.24 15.93
N SER A 37 3.31 48.00 16.89
CA SER A 37 4.05 49.07 17.57
C SER A 37 5.24 49.51 16.71
N ALA A 38 5.79 50.70 16.95
CA ALA A 38 6.99 51.17 16.25
C ALA A 38 8.19 50.18 16.36
N ASN A 39 8.24 49.38 17.44
CA ASN A 39 9.23 48.32 17.59
C ASN A 39 8.99 47.14 16.64
N ASP A 40 7.73 46.80 16.36
CA ASP A 40 7.35 45.73 15.45
C ASP A 40 7.63 46.11 13.99
N GLU A 41 7.38 47.38 13.64
CA GLU A 41 7.71 47.97 12.33
C GLU A 41 9.21 47.95 12.10
N ALA A 42 10.02 48.41 13.07
CA ALA A 42 11.47 48.38 12.97
C ALA A 42 12.01 46.95 12.82
N ALA A 43 11.48 45.99 13.59
CA ALA A 43 11.86 44.60 13.48
C ALA A 43 11.49 44.00 12.10
N ALA A 44 10.34 44.38 11.54
CA ALA A 44 9.92 43.96 10.21
C ALA A 44 10.82 44.54 9.10
N CYS A 45 11.21 45.80 9.22
CA CYS A 45 12.18 46.42 8.31
C CYS A 45 13.53 45.72 8.35
N CYS A 46 14.06 45.38 9.53
CA CYS A 46 15.32 44.64 9.63
C CYS A 46 15.24 43.29 8.94
N ARG A 47 14.18 42.51 9.18
CA ARG A 47 13.99 41.21 8.51
C ARG A 47 13.90 41.35 6.99
N LEU A 48 13.13 42.34 6.51
CA LEU A 48 13.01 42.58 5.07
C LEU A 48 14.36 42.94 4.44
N LYS A 49 15.17 43.75 5.12
CA LYS A 49 16.53 44.07 4.67
C LYS A 49 17.42 42.84 4.63
N ASP A 50 17.40 42.02 5.68
CA ASP A 50 18.17 40.76 5.73
C ASP A 50 17.75 39.79 4.61
N PHE A 51 16.44 39.66 4.37
CA PHE A 51 15.87 38.87 3.28
C PHE A 51 16.32 39.39 1.91
N ALA A 52 16.22 40.71 1.68
CA ALA A 52 16.63 41.33 0.44
C ALA A 52 18.14 41.17 0.20
N SER A 53 18.99 41.40 1.20
CA SER A 53 20.44 41.17 1.12
C SER A 53 20.76 39.70 0.82
N ASN A 54 20.03 38.75 1.42
CA ASN A 54 20.19 37.34 1.10
C ASN A 54 19.86 37.05 -0.37
N LEU A 55 18.75 37.54 -0.91
CA LEU A 55 18.41 37.38 -2.33
C LEU A 55 19.45 38.02 -3.26
N LYS A 56 19.90 39.24 -2.96
CA LYS A 56 20.93 39.96 -3.75
C LYS A 56 22.26 39.23 -3.81
N SER A 57 22.62 38.56 -2.72
CA SER A 57 23.86 37.77 -2.64
C SER A 57 23.82 36.49 -3.48
N THR A 58 22.64 36.05 -3.94
CA THR A 58 22.52 34.88 -4.81
C THR A 58 22.98 35.21 -6.23
N GLU A 59 23.56 34.22 -6.91
CA GLU A 59 23.96 34.34 -8.33
C GLU A 59 22.74 34.55 -9.25
N ASP A 60 21.54 34.29 -8.74
CA ASP A 60 20.28 34.36 -9.48
C ASP A 60 19.63 35.76 -9.43
N ALA A 61 20.17 36.71 -8.65
CA ALA A 61 19.54 38.02 -8.37
C ALA A 61 19.03 38.77 -9.62
N SER A 62 19.80 38.76 -10.71
CA SER A 62 19.43 39.42 -11.97
C SER A 62 18.25 38.79 -12.71
N ARG A 63 17.82 37.59 -12.28
CA ARG A 63 16.73 36.81 -12.86
C ARG A 63 15.50 36.78 -11.95
N LEU A 64 15.53 37.50 -10.83
CA LEU A 64 14.46 37.53 -9.85
C LEU A 64 13.62 38.80 -10.00
N LYS A 65 12.31 38.64 -9.87
CA LYS A 65 11.37 39.75 -9.63
C LYS A 65 10.57 39.44 -8.36
N VAL A 66 10.52 40.39 -7.43
CA VAL A 66 9.84 40.21 -6.14
C VAL A 66 8.45 40.82 -6.18
N TYR A 67 7.43 39.99 -6.02
CA TYR A 67 6.04 40.42 -5.92
C TYR A 67 5.66 40.50 -4.44
N VAL A 68 5.55 41.71 -3.92
CA VAL A 68 5.27 41.98 -2.50
C VAL A 68 3.76 42.13 -2.30
N GLY A 69 3.16 41.22 -1.55
CA GLY A 69 1.74 41.24 -1.23
C GLY A 69 1.50 41.72 0.19
N VAL A 70 0.80 42.84 0.34
CA VAL A 70 0.50 43.45 1.64
C VAL A 70 -1.00 43.44 1.86
N ASP A 71 -1.44 43.06 3.06
CA ASP A 71 -2.86 43.17 3.40
C ASP A 71 -3.28 44.60 3.73
N HIS A 72 -4.51 44.95 3.38
CA HIS A 72 -5.06 46.28 3.58
C HIS A 72 -5.19 46.59 5.08
N GLY A 73 -4.39 47.55 5.56
CA GLY A 73 -4.31 47.91 6.98
C GLY A 73 -3.08 47.38 7.72
N ASP A 74 -2.12 46.80 7.01
CA ASP A 74 -0.75 46.62 7.52
C ASP A 74 0.07 47.92 7.35
N TRP A 75 1.07 48.16 8.20
CA TRP A 75 1.93 49.34 8.11
C TRP A 75 2.66 49.42 6.76
N PHE A 76 3.02 48.28 6.16
CA PHE A 76 3.63 48.23 4.83
C PHE A 76 2.74 48.79 3.70
N SER A 77 1.43 48.95 3.94
CA SER A 77 0.50 49.58 2.99
C SER A 77 0.51 51.11 3.02
N THR A 78 1.24 51.71 3.97
CA THR A 78 1.40 53.17 4.11
C THR A 78 2.54 53.71 3.24
N GLY A 79 2.62 55.04 3.09
CA GLY A 79 3.73 55.67 2.35
C GLY A 79 5.11 55.40 2.96
N GLU A 80 5.22 55.37 4.28
CA GLU A 80 6.46 55.05 5.00
C GLU A 80 6.84 53.58 4.81
N GLY A 81 5.87 52.68 4.93
CA GLY A 81 6.06 51.25 4.68
C GLY A 81 6.49 50.93 3.25
N HIS A 82 5.88 51.57 2.25
CA HIS A 82 6.31 51.44 0.85
C HIS A 82 7.74 51.94 0.64
N ALA A 83 8.11 53.08 1.24
CA ALA A 83 9.48 53.59 1.16
C ALA A 83 10.49 52.61 1.76
N ALA A 84 10.17 51.96 2.88
CA ALA A 84 11.01 50.94 3.50
C ALA A 84 11.18 49.69 2.61
N ILE A 85 10.14 49.28 1.88
CA ILE A 85 10.23 48.20 0.90
C ILE A 85 11.18 48.58 -0.24
N HIS A 86 10.99 49.75 -0.84
CA HIS A 86 11.85 50.25 -1.92
C HIS A 86 13.31 50.35 -1.47
N GLU A 87 13.57 50.89 -0.28
CA GLU A 87 14.92 51.00 0.29
C GLU A 87 15.57 49.61 0.48
N SER A 88 14.79 48.60 0.91
CA SER A 88 15.31 47.25 1.14
C SER A 88 15.76 46.57 -0.16
N PHE A 89 15.02 46.77 -1.25
CA PHE A 89 15.31 46.13 -2.55
C PHE A 89 16.22 46.95 -3.48
N ALA A 90 16.53 48.21 -3.15
CA ALA A 90 17.44 49.08 -3.89
C ALA A 90 18.88 48.54 -3.94
N GLU A 91 19.71 49.05 -4.86
CA GLU A 91 21.13 48.69 -4.94
C GLU A 91 21.86 48.95 -3.60
N SER A 92 22.74 48.02 -3.22
CA SER A 92 23.46 48.05 -1.94
C SER A 92 24.82 47.37 -2.03
N GLU A 93 25.63 47.43 -0.97
CA GLU A 93 26.90 46.69 -0.92
C GLU A 93 26.72 45.17 -1.10
N ASP A 94 25.54 44.65 -0.74
CA ASP A 94 25.21 43.22 -0.82
C ASP A 94 24.81 42.74 -2.23
N GLY A 95 24.66 43.65 -3.20
CA GLY A 95 24.37 43.29 -4.59
C GLY A 95 23.43 44.26 -5.32
N PRO A 96 23.00 43.90 -6.55
CA PRO A 96 22.26 44.80 -7.43
C PRO A 96 20.85 45.12 -6.89
N GLU A 97 20.22 46.12 -7.48
CA GLU A 97 18.78 46.36 -7.28
C GLU A 97 17.97 45.13 -7.70
N LEU A 98 17.00 44.74 -6.87
CA LEU A 98 16.03 43.70 -7.19
C LEU A 98 14.77 44.34 -7.75
N ASP A 99 14.37 43.92 -8.95
CA ASP A 99 13.08 44.31 -9.52
C ASP A 99 11.96 43.85 -8.59
N HIS A 100 11.05 44.75 -8.23
CA HIS A 100 9.99 44.47 -7.28
C HIS A 100 8.73 45.28 -7.54
N GLU A 101 7.59 44.71 -7.14
CA GLU A 101 6.28 45.30 -7.34
C GLU A 101 5.42 45.09 -6.10
N ILE A 102 4.79 46.16 -5.62
CA ILE A 102 4.01 46.14 -4.38
C ILE A 102 2.52 46.10 -4.72
N MET A 103 1.81 45.18 -4.08
CA MET A 103 0.40 44.93 -4.32
C MET A 103 -0.36 44.90 -3.00
N ILE A 104 -1.36 45.76 -2.88
CA ILE A 104 -2.20 45.86 -1.69
C ILE A 104 -3.48 45.07 -1.93
N PHE A 105 -3.76 44.12 -1.03
CA PHE A 105 -4.95 43.29 -1.11
C PHE A 105 -5.91 43.57 0.05
N ASN A 106 -7.19 43.74 -0.28
CA ASN A 106 -8.24 43.73 0.72
C ASN A 106 -8.51 42.29 1.18
N CYS A 107 -7.71 41.80 2.12
CA CYS A 107 -7.84 40.51 2.79
C CYS A 107 -7.73 40.68 4.30
N ALA A 108 -8.31 39.75 5.06
CA ALA A 108 -8.15 39.74 6.51
C ALA A 108 -6.69 39.43 6.89
N PRO A 109 -6.21 39.92 8.05
CA PRO A 109 -4.89 39.58 8.56
C PRO A 109 -4.65 38.06 8.58
N GLY A 110 -3.44 37.65 8.18
CA GLY A 110 -3.03 36.25 8.22
C GLY A 110 -3.57 35.37 7.09
N GLN A 111 -4.19 35.91 6.03
CA GLN A 111 -4.60 35.15 4.85
C GLN A 111 -3.45 34.93 3.84
N ILE A 112 -2.34 34.36 4.30
CA ILE A 112 -1.09 34.19 3.53
C ILE A 112 -1.31 33.45 2.20
N CYS A 113 -2.01 32.31 2.22
CA CYS A 113 -2.25 31.51 1.02
C CYS A 113 -3.11 32.26 -0.01
N ARG A 114 -4.01 33.14 0.46
CA ARG A 114 -4.82 33.99 -0.42
C ARG A 114 -3.97 35.08 -1.07
N ILE A 115 -3.03 35.67 -0.34
CA ILE A 115 -2.09 36.65 -0.89
C ILE A 115 -1.22 35.96 -1.94
N TRP A 116 -0.60 34.82 -1.62
CA TRP A 116 0.17 34.02 -2.58
C TRP A 116 -0.59 33.71 -3.86
N ARG A 117 -1.85 33.27 -3.75
CA ARG A 117 -2.71 33.02 -4.91
C ARG A 117 -2.83 34.26 -5.80
N LYS A 118 -3.17 35.41 -5.21
CA LYS A 118 -3.33 36.67 -5.96
C LYS A 118 -2.03 37.18 -6.55
N LEU A 119 -0.90 37.03 -5.86
CA LEU A 119 0.42 37.37 -6.37
C LEU A 119 0.79 36.49 -7.57
N ALA A 120 0.56 35.18 -7.49
CA ALA A 120 0.78 34.27 -8.61
C ALA A 120 -0.11 34.60 -9.81
N ASP A 121 -1.41 34.83 -9.57
CA ASP A 121 -2.35 35.22 -10.61
C ASP A 121 -1.88 36.49 -11.31
N TYR A 122 -1.41 37.49 -10.56
CA TYR A 122 -0.87 38.72 -11.11
C TYR A 122 0.43 38.51 -11.90
N ALA A 123 1.40 37.78 -11.33
CA ALA A 123 2.66 37.48 -11.98
C ALA A 123 2.44 36.78 -13.34
N TYR A 124 1.46 35.87 -13.43
CA TYR A 124 1.16 35.14 -14.67
C TYR A 124 0.20 35.87 -15.63
N HIS A 125 -0.72 36.71 -15.13
CA HIS A 125 -1.67 37.45 -15.97
C HIS A 125 -1.17 38.81 -16.46
N HIS A 126 -0.55 39.61 -15.59
CA HIS A 126 -0.19 41.00 -15.90
C HIS A 126 1.01 41.08 -16.86
N ASP A 127 2.04 40.28 -16.62
CA ASP A 127 3.27 40.31 -17.44
C ASP A 127 3.13 39.59 -18.79
N ASN A 128 2.05 38.83 -18.99
CA ASN A 128 1.66 38.28 -20.30
C ASN A 128 1.17 39.37 -21.27
N GLN A 129 0.69 40.51 -20.75
CA GLN A 129 0.22 41.64 -21.56
C GLN A 129 1.31 42.71 -21.76
N ALA A 130 2.33 42.77 -20.89
CA ALA A 130 3.28 43.88 -20.80
C ALA A 130 4.55 43.78 -21.68
N ARG A 131 4.72 42.75 -22.53
CA ARG A 131 5.94 42.50 -23.34
C ARG A 131 7.25 42.26 -22.56
N ASN A 132 7.25 42.34 -21.22
CA ASN A 132 8.40 41.98 -20.38
C ASN A 132 8.47 40.47 -20.06
N GLY A 133 7.42 39.71 -20.38
CA GLY A 133 7.37 38.24 -20.26
C GLY A 133 7.06 37.76 -18.84
N ALA A 134 5.97 37.02 -18.67
CA ALA A 134 5.62 36.40 -17.39
C ALA A 134 6.77 35.49 -16.88
N PRO A 135 7.02 35.44 -15.56
CA PRO A 135 8.12 34.66 -15.02
C PRO A 135 7.93 33.17 -15.33
N THR A 136 9.04 32.49 -15.58
CA THR A 136 9.03 31.06 -15.91
C THR A 136 8.66 30.23 -14.67
N PHE A 137 9.28 30.57 -13.54
CA PHE A 137 9.04 29.98 -12.23
C PHE A 137 8.46 31.00 -11.26
N THR A 138 7.75 30.53 -10.24
CA THR A 138 7.48 31.30 -9.02
C THR A 138 7.89 30.49 -7.81
N VAL A 139 8.25 31.18 -6.73
CA VAL A 139 8.56 30.55 -5.44
C VAL A 139 7.82 31.29 -4.34
N LEU A 140 7.19 30.53 -3.45
CA LEU A 140 6.52 31.05 -2.27
C LEU A 140 7.59 31.22 -1.18
N LEU A 141 7.85 32.44 -0.72
CA LEU A 141 8.82 32.70 0.35
C LEU A 141 8.23 33.66 1.39
N GLY A 142 8.61 33.47 2.65
CA GLY A 142 8.43 34.47 3.71
C GLY A 142 9.65 35.37 3.84
N ASP A 143 9.47 36.53 4.47
CA ASP A 143 10.54 37.48 4.85
C ASP A 143 11.48 36.94 5.95
N ASP A 144 11.17 35.77 6.49
CA ASP A 144 11.90 35.02 7.51
C ASP A 144 12.70 33.83 6.92
N VAL A 145 12.81 33.76 5.59
CA VAL A 145 13.54 32.70 4.91
C VAL A 145 14.91 33.18 4.47
N ARG A 146 15.94 32.37 4.77
CA ARG A 146 17.29 32.55 4.25
C ARG A 146 17.66 31.40 3.31
N ILE A 147 17.92 31.72 2.05
CA ILE A 147 18.40 30.77 1.05
C ILE A 147 19.91 30.58 1.22
N SER A 148 20.34 29.34 1.43
CA SER A 148 21.76 29.00 1.63
C SER A 148 22.48 28.64 0.33
N THR A 149 21.73 28.46 -0.77
CA THR A 149 22.24 27.93 -2.04
C THR A 149 22.38 29.06 -3.07
N PRO A 150 23.59 29.45 -3.53
CA PRO A 150 23.78 30.64 -4.38
C PRO A 150 23.15 30.58 -5.78
N ALA A 151 23.17 29.42 -6.45
CA ALA A 151 22.67 29.23 -7.82
C ALA A 151 21.44 28.30 -7.85
N TRP A 152 20.50 28.54 -6.94
CA TRP A 152 19.37 27.68 -6.69
C TRP A 152 18.39 27.63 -7.88
N LEU A 153 18.21 28.72 -8.64
CA LEU A 153 17.27 28.74 -9.77
C LEU A 153 17.81 27.90 -10.94
N SER A 154 19.12 27.98 -11.19
CA SER A 154 19.79 27.12 -12.18
C SER A 154 19.75 25.63 -11.79
N ARG A 155 19.79 25.33 -10.48
CA ARG A 155 19.58 23.96 -9.97
C ARG A 155 18.13 23.50 -10.15
N ALA A 156 17.15 24.35 -9.84
CA ALA A 156 15.74 24.07 -10.05
C ALA A 156 15.43 23.77 -11.52
N GLU A 157 15.98 24.57 -12.44
CA GLU A 157 15.85 24.35 -13.87
C GLU A 157 16.34 22.96 -14.28
N ARG A 158 17.52 22.55 -13.80
CA ARG A 158 18.07 21.22 -14.07
C ARG A 158 17.14 20.12 -13.54
N HIS A 159 16.64 20.27 -12.32
CA HIS A 159 15.69 19.31 -11.73
C HIS A 159 14.41 19.18 -12.55
N TYR A 160 13.86 20.28 -13.07
CA TYR A 160 12.71 20.23 -13.98
C TYR A 160 13.05 19.54 -15.31
N LYS A 161 14.26 19.75 -15.87
CA LYS A 161 14.72 19.02 -17.07
C LYS A 161 14.78 17.51 -16.81
N ASP A 162 15.33 17.12 -15.66
CA ASP A 162 15.45 15.72 -15.26
C ASP A 162 14.07 15.09 -15.04
N ILE A 163 13.17 15.77 -14.31
CA ILE A 163 11.78 15.33 -14.13
C ILE A 163 11.10 15.14 -15.49
N ALA A 164 11.17 16.12 -16.39
CA ALA A 164 10.55 16.00 -17.72
C ALA A 164 11.11 14.80 -18.49
N ALA A 165 12.43 14.58 -18.46
CA ALA A 165 13.09 13.45 -19.11
C ALA A 165 12.67 12.10 -18.54
N ASP A 166 12.46 12.01 -17.23
CA ASP A 166 12.01 10.78 -16.57
C ASP A 166 10.53 10.50 -16.83
N VAL A 167 9.71 11.56 -16.85
CA VAL A 167 8.25 11.45 -16.92
C VAL A 167 7.82 11.17 -18.35
N PHE A 168 8.39 11.87 -19.33
CA PHE A 168 7.95 11.81 -20.72
C PHE A 168 8.95 11.08 -21.62
N THR A 169 8.43 10.17 -22.43
CA THR A 169 9.23 9.31 -23.30
C THR A 169 9.71 10.00 -24.59
N SER A 170 9.04 11.08 -25.02
CA SER A 170 9.35 11.76 -26.27
C SER A 170 9.97 13.15 -26.04
N LYS A 171 10.98 13.52 -26.82
CA LYS A 171 11.62 14.85 -26.74
C LYS A 171 10.63 16.00 -26.95
N ARG A 172 9.61 15.78 -27.79
CA ARG A 172 8.55 16.76 -28.03
C ARG A 172 7.75 17.01 -26.75
N ASP A 173 7.35 15.94 -26.06
CA ASP A 173 6.58 16.05 -24.81
C ASP A 173 7.44 16.65 -23.69
N GLN A 174 8.72 16.27 -23.61
CA GLN A 174 9.69 16.86 -22.67
C GLN A 174 9.81 18.38 -22.84
N GLN A 175 9.82 18.88 -24.08
CA GLN A 175 9.86 20.31 -24.38
C GLN A 175 8.51 21.00 -24.12
N GLN A 176 7.41 20.38 -24.53
CA GLN A 176 6.06 20.94 -24.36
C GLN A 176 5.66 21.04 -22.87
N PHE A 177 6.04 20.04 -22.08
CA PHE A 177 5.70 19.90 -20.66
C PHE A 177 6.93 20.06 -19.75
N PHE A 178 7.91 20.86 -20.15
CA PHE A 178 9.14 21.12 -19.39
C PHE A 178 8.87 21.49 -17.92
N GLY A 179 7.81 22.27 -17.67
CA GLY A 179 7.41 22.69 -16.33
C GLY A 179 6.53 21.70 -15.55
N PHE A 180 6.42 20.46 -16.00
CA PHE A 180 5.59 19.46 -15.34
C PHE A 180 6.32 18.86 -14.15
N GLY A 181 5.91 19.25 -12.95
CA GLY A 181 6.49 18.76 -11.71
C GLY A 181 6.41 19.80 -10.60
N CYS A 182 7.05 19.48 -9.48
CA CYS A 182 7.22 20.38 -8.35
C CYS A 182 8.59 20.11 -7.71
N VAL A 183 9.43 21.14 -7.61
CA VAL A 183 10.74 21.07 -6.94
C VAL A 183 10.64 21.89 -5.66
N ALA A 184 11.00 21.30 -4.52
CA ALA A 184 10.99 21.97 -3.22
C ALA A 184 12.41 22.03 -2.64
N PHE A 185 12.67 23.07 -1.84
CA PHE A 185 13.91 23.16 -1.08
C PHE A 185 13.91 22.18 0.09
N THR A 186 15.10 21.74 0.49
CA THR A 186 15.30 21.14 1.81
C THR A 186 15.38 22.25 2.86
N ASP A 187 14.45 22.25 3.81
CA ASP A 187 14.46 23.17 4.95
C ASP A 187 15.30 22.59 6.09
N SER A 188 16.40 23.27 6.40
CA SER A 188 17.30 22.88 7.49
C SER A 188 16.65 22.95 8.88
N SER A 189 15.59 23.74 9.04
CA SER A 189 14.79 23.83 10.27
C SER A 189 13.71 22.76 10.38
N CYS A 190 13.33 22.15 9.24
CA CYS A 190 12.29 21.13 9.15
C CYS A 190 12.65 20.10 8.08
N LYS A 191 13.55 19.17 8.45
CA LYS A 191 14.08 18.18 7.51
C LYS A 191 12.98 17.28 6.96
N ASN A 192 13.15 16.85 5.71
CA ASN A 192 12.25 15.91 5.04
C ASN A 192 10.78 16.39 4.92
N PHE A 193 10.52 17.68 5.16
CA PHE A 193 9.24 18.31 4.89
C PHE A 193 9.32 19.12 3.58
N PRO A 194 8.35 18.98 2.66
CA PRO A 194 8.34 19.73 1.42
C PRO A 194 7.92 21.18 1.70
N SER A 195 8.89 22.02 2.04
CA SER A 195 8.70 23.46 2.24
C SER A 195 9.06 24.24 0.97
N PHE A 196 8.39 25.38 0.76
CA PHE A 196 8.75 26.38 -0.27
C PHE A 196 8.90 25.80 -1.70
N PRO A 197 7.82 25.29 -2.31
CA PRO A 197 7.86 24.75 -3.66
C PRO A 197 8.16 25.85 -4.70
N ILE A 198 9.07 25.54 -5.63
CA ILE A 198 9.33 26.30 -6.85
C ILE A 198 8.39 25.75 -7.92
N LEU A 199 7.46 26.57 -8.39
CA LEU A 199 6.40 26.22 -9.31
C LEU A 199 6.69 26.80 -10.69
N HIS A 200 6.68 25.96 -11.73
CA HIS A 200 6.63 26.48 -13.10
C HIS A 200 5.24 27.06 -13.40
N ARG A 201 5.15 28.05 -14.29
CA ARG A 201 3.85 28.62 -14.77
C ARG A 201 2.83 27.58 -15.25
N LEU A 202 3.31 26.42 -15.69
CA LEU A 202 2.48 25.30 -16.14
C LEU A 202 1.65 24.73 -14.98
N HIS A 203 2.19 24.71 -13.76
CA HIS A 203 1.49 24.25 -12.56
C HIS A 203 0.19 25.04 -12.33
N TRP A 204 0.27 26.37 -12.48
CA TRP A 204 -0.88 27.27 -12.42
C TRP A 204 -1.91 26.99 -13.52
N GLN A 205 -1.47 26.77 -14.77
CA GLN A 205 -2.36 26.45 -15.90
C GLN A 205 -3.09 25.12 -15.69
N MET A 206 -2.37 24.08 -15.28
CA MET A 206 -2.90 22.73 -15.06
C MET A 206 -3.94 22.67 -13.94
N ASN A 207 -3.86 23.58 -12.97
CA ASN A 207 -4.79 23.65 -11.85
C ASN A 207 -6.00 24.55 -12.11
N GLY A 208 -6.24 24.96 -13.35
CA GLY A 208 -7.36 25.81 -13.72
C GLY A 208 -7.09 27.29 -13.47
N ASN A 209 -5.86 27.74 -13.78
CA ASN A 209 -5.41 29.12 -13.63
C ASN A 209 -5.38 29.58 -12.16
N THR A 210 -4.89 28.70 -11.29
CA THR A 210 -4.61 29.04 -9.89
C THR A 210 -3.54 28.11 -9.33
N ILE A 211 -2.71 28.59 -8.41
CA ILE A 211 -1.75 27.73 -7.69
C ILE A 211 -2.40 26.99 -6.51
N LEU A 212 -3.40 27.59 -5.87
CA LEU A 212 -3.97 27.09 -4.61
C LEU A 212 -5.49 27.28 -4.58
N PRO A 213 -6.26 26.27 -4.16
CA PRO A 213 -7.70 26.42 -3.90
C PRO A 213 -8.03 27.49 -2.84
N ASP A 214 -9.25 28.02 -2.87
CA ASP A 214 -9.74 29.09 -1.98
C ASP A 214 -9.74 28.70 -0.49
N GLU A 215 -9.80 27.40 -0.21
CA GLU A 215 -9.92 26.83 1.13
C GLU A 215 -8.62 26.90 1.95
N PHE A 216 -7.47 27.16 1.33
CA PHE A 216 -6.21 27.35 2.04
C PHE A 216 -6.11 28.78 2.58
N ILE A 217 -5.88 28.91 3.89
CA ILE A 217 -5.80 30.20 4.59
C ILE A 217 -4.34 30.59 4.83
N ASN A 218 -3.60 29.82 5.62
CA ASN A 218 -2.20 30.14 5.96
C ASN A 218 -1.31 28.94 6.33
N GLN A 219 -1.80 27.71 6.14
CA GLN A 219 -1.07 26.47 6.41
C GLN A 219 -1.31 25.49 5.26
N ASP A 220 -0.50 24.44 5.21
CA ASP A 220 -0.66 23.27 4.32
C ASP A 220 -0.50 23.53 2.81
N ALA A 221 -0.23 24.76 2.36
CA ALA A 221 -0.06 25.08 0.94
C ALA A 221 1.13 24.34 0.31
N ASP A 222 2.30 24.43 0.92
CA ASP A 222 3.53 23.80 0.42
C ASP A 222 3.40 22.28 0.25
N PRO A 223 3.00 21.51 1.29
CA PRO A 223 2.84 20.07 1.13
C PRO A 223 1.69 19.72 0.19
N PHE A 224 0.63 20.53 0.08
CA PHE A 224 -0.43 20.30 -0.91
C PHE A 224 0.11 20.41 -2.33
N LEU A 225 0.78 21.53 -2.65
CA LEU A 225 1.39 21.80 -3.96
C LEU A 225 2.37 20.69 -4.35
N PHE A 226 3.23 20.28 -3.42
CA PHE A 226 4.14 19.17 -3.62
C PHE A 226 3.40 17.87 -3.97
N GLN A 227 2.40 17.51 -3.16
CA GLN A 227 1.65 16.26 -3.34
C GLN A 227 0.74 16.24 -4.58
N THR A 228 0.42 17.41 -5.16
CA THR A 228 -0.24 17.42 -6.47
C THR A 228 0.60 16.76 -7.56
N MET A 229 1.94 16.71 -7.43
CA MET A 229 2.85 16.13 -8.43
C MET A 229 3.45 14.77 -8.03
N SER A 230 3.18 14.32 -6.81
CA SER A 230 3.65 13.03 -6.26
C SER A 230 2.84 11.81 -6.69
N TYR A 231 1.71 12.04 -7.36
CA TYR A 231 0.74 10.99 -7.68
C TYR A 231 1.36 9.87 -8.54
N ALA A 232 0.90 8.63 -8.31
CA ALA A 232 1.46 7.41 -8.88
C ALA A 232 1.69 7.44 -10.39
N HIS A 233 0.84 8.13 -11.15
CA HIS A 233 0.99 8.24 -12.60
C HIS A 233 2.14 9.15 -13.05
N TRP A 234 2.69 9.98 -12.15
CA TRP A 234 3.59 11.07 -12.50
C TRP A 234 4.93 10.98 -11.80
N ASP A 235 4.96 10.81 -10.48
CA ASP A 235 6.20 10.78 -9.69
C ASP A 235 7.15 11.96 -10.07
N ALA A 236 6.54 13.15 -10.09
CA ALA A 236 7.13 14.40 -10.60
C ALA A 236 7.35 15.44 -9.49
N ALA A 237 7.30 15.02 -8.22
CA ALA A 237 7.64 15.84 -7.06
C ALA A 237 9.04 15.48 -6.56
N LEU A 238 9.88 16.49 -6.32
CA LEU A 238 11.26 16.33 -5.89
C LEU A 238 11.58 17.27 -4.71
N LEU A 239 11.89 16.69 -3.56
CA LEU A 239 12.58 17.40 -2.50
C LEU A 239 14.06 17.43 -2.86
N SER A 240 14.58 18.62 -3.17
CA SER A 240 15.91 18.77 -3.76
C SER A 240 17.02 18.53 -2.71
N PRO A 241 17.94 17.58 -2.94
CA PRO A 241 19.03 17.30 -2.01
C PRO A 241 20.17 18.33 -2.05
N ASP A 242 20.22 19.16 -3.10
CA ASP A 242 21.27 20.15 -3.34
C ASP A 242 20.74 21.59 -3.32
N MET A 243 19.53 21.81 -2.81
CA MET A 243 18.96 23.14 -2.61
C MET A 243 18.44 23.26 -1.19
N GLU A 244 19.14 24.06 -0.39
CA GLU A 244 18.89 24.24 1.03
C GLU A 244 18.51 25.69 1.36
N LEU A 245 17.58 25.83 2.29
CA LEU A 245 17.23 27.08 2.96
C LEU A 245 17.04 26.86 4.46
N ARG A 246 16.85 27.96 5.18
CA ARG A 246 16.46 27.96 6.59
C ARG A 246 15.28 28.89 6.80
N ASN A 247 14.23 28.38 7.45
CA ASN A 247 13.13 29.18 7.95
C ASN A 247 13.40 29.61 9.40
N GLU A 248 13.50 30.92 9.66
CA GLU A 248 13.93 31.45 10.96
C GLU A 248 12.80 31.62 11.98
N LEU A 249 11.57 31.90 11.52
CA LEU A 249 10.41 32.18 12.41
C LEU A 249 9.21 31.26 12.14
N GLY A 250 9.03 30.76 10.91
CA GLY A 250 7.84 30.04 10.48
C GLY A 250 7.82 28.52 10.75
N GLY A 251 8.74 27.99 11.55
CA GLY A 251 8.85 26.55 11.85
C GLY A 251 7.74 25.99 12.75
N PHE A 252 8.01 24.86 13.42
CA PHE A 252 7.09 24.25 14.40
C PHE A 252 6.79 25.15 15.62
N GLU A 253 7.52 26.26 15.78
CA GLU A 253 7.42 27.21 16.89
C GLU A 253 6.30 28.27 16.71
N THR A 254 6.39 29.36 17.48
CA THR A 254 5.42 30.46 17.57
C THR A 254 5.28 31.21 16.24
N ALA A 255 4.08 31.17 15.64
CA ALA A 255 3.79 31.84 14.36
C ALA A 255 3.13 33.20 14.53
N ARG A 256 3.34 34.10 13.55
CA ARG A 256 2.79 35.47 13.51
C ARG A 256 1.27 35.53 13.60
N TYR A 257 0.62 34.53 13.02
CA TYR A 257 -0.82 34.38 12.99
C TYR A 257 -1.21 33.05 13.62
N GLU A 258 -2.46 32.95 14.07
CA GLU A 258 -3.06 31.66 14.42
C GLU A 258 -2.93 30.72 13.21
N LYS A 259 -2.26 29.57 13.41
CA LYS A 259 -2.10 28.54 12.38
C LYS A 259 -3.48 27.94 12.14
N VAL A 260 -4.05 28.15 10.95
CA VAL A 260 -5.34 27.59 10.54
C VAL A 260 -5.08 26.45 9.55
N PRO A 261 -4.90 25.20 10.04
CA PRO A 261 -4.63 24.06 9.18
C PRO A 261 -5.82 23.74 8.29
N ARG A 262 -5.56 23.42 7.02
CA ARG A 262 -6.60 22.93 6.12
C ARG A 262 -6.84 21.45 6.38
N ARG A 263 -7.73 21.14 7.32
CA ARG A 263 -8.10 19.74 7.62
C ARG A 263 -8.53 18.99 6.34
N ASN A 264 -8.04 17.76 6.20
CA ASN A 264 -8.41 16.80 5.14
C ASN A 264 -8.10 17.23 3.70
N TRP A 265 -7.14 18.14 3.47
CA TRP A 265 -6.71 18.49 2.10
C TRP A 265 -6.20 17.28 1.31
N LYS A 266 -5.62 16.29 1.98
CA LYS A 266 -5.10 15.05 1.38
C LYS A 266 -6.19 14.19 0.74
N GLY A 267 -7.47 14.49 1.01
CA GLY A 267 -8.61 13.76 0.47
C GLY A 267 -9.13 14.30 -0.85
N GLU A 268 -10.42 14.65 -0.88
CA GLU A 268 -11.13 15.03 -2.12
C GLU A 268 -10.45 16.21 -2.83
N LEU A 269 -9.85 17.14 -2.08
CA LEU A 269 -9.19 18.31 -2.64
C LEU A 269 -7.94 17.93 -3.45
N LEU A 270 -7.12 17.01 -2.95
CA LEU A 270 -5.96 16.48 -3.65
C LEU A 270 -6.38 15.64 -4.87
N LEU A 271 -7.40 14.79 -4.74
CA LEU A 271 -7.94 14.02 -5.87
C LEU A 271 -8.54 14.91 -6.96
N ALA A 272 -9.21 15.99 -6.59
CA ALA A 272 -9.71 16.99 -7.54
C ALA A 272 -8.57 17.67 -8.28
N ALA A 273 -7.46 18.00 -7.61
CA ALA A 273 -6.25 18.51 -8.27
C ALA A 273 -5.67 17.48 -9.25
N HIS A 274 -5.58 16.21 -8.85
CA HIS A 274 -5.11 15.15 -9.74
C HIS A 274 -5.99 14.99 -10.98
N ARG A 275 -7.33 15.06 -10.83
CA ARG A 275 -8.26 15.03 -11.97
C ARG A 275 -8.04 16.20 -12.93
N ARG A 276 -7.92 17.43 -12.43
CA ARG A 276 -7.67 18.62 -13.26
C ARG A 276 -6.38 18.51 -14.06
N ILE A 277 -5.29 18.06 -13.43
CA ILE A 277 -4.02 17.85 -14.13
C ILE A 277 -4.16 16.76 -15.20
N LYS A 278 -4.84 15.62 -14.91
CA LYS A 278 -5.11 14.59 -15.92
C LYS A 278 -5.90 15.15 -17.11
N GLU A 279 -6.97 15.89 -16.86
CA GLU A 279 -7.80 16.53 -17.89
C GLU A 279 -7.01 17.55 -18.72
N TYR A 280 -6.14 18.33 -18.07
CA TYR A 280 -5.23 19.24 -18.77
C TYR A 280 -4.29 18.49 -19.70
N LEU A 281 -3.64 17.43 -19.23
CA LEU A 281 -2.73 16.63 -20.05
C LEU A 281 -3.47 16.00 -21.26
N ILE A 282 -4.68 15.49 -21.06
CA ILE A 282 -5.51 14.92 -22.13
C ILE A 282 -5.87 15.98 -23.17
N SER A 283 -6.37 17.14 -22.73
CA SER A 283 -6.77 18.24 -23.62
C SER A 283 -5.61 18.86 -24.41
N HIS A 284 -4.37 18.67 -23.95
CA HIS A 284 -3.15 19.20 -24.57
C HIS A 284 -2.33 18.13 -25.31
N GLY A 285 -2.95 17.01 -25.68
CA GLY A 285 -2.37 16.01 -26.57
C GLY A 285 -1.94 14.69 -25.93
N ALA A 286 -2.34 14.44 -24.67
CA ALA A 286 -2.13 13.20 -23.91
C ALA A 286 -0.71 12.63 -24.07
N PRO A 287 0.30 13.25 -23.40
CA PRO A 287 1.69 12.90 -23.61
C PRO A 287 1.98 11.44 -23.29
N LYS A 288 2.99 10.87 -23.96
CA LYS A 288 3.43 9.50 -23.69
C LYS A 288 4.33 9.46 -22.47
N MET A 289 3.80 8.96 -21.36
CA MET A 289 4.50 8.92 -20.07
C MET A 289 5.14 7.55 -19.82
N SER A 290 6.25 7.55 -19.09
CA SER A 290 6.86 6.33 -18.57
C SER A 290 5.99 5.72 -17.47
N PRO A 291 5.88 4.38 -17.36
CA PRO A 291 5.24 3.74 -16.21
C PRO A 291 5.93 4.16 -14.91
N ARG A 292 5.15 4.39 -13.86
CA ARG A 292 5.65 4.89 -12.58
C ARG A 292 5.19 4.03 -11.40
N ALA A 293 6.05 4.01 -10.38
CA ALA A 293 5.76 3.31 -9.15
C ALA A 293 4.71 4.08 -8.33
N PRO A 294 3.77 3.37 -7.68
CA PRO A 294 2.81 3.99 -6.80
C PRO A 294 3.49 4.67 -5.61
N SER A 295 2.92 5.76 -5.13
CA SER A 295 3.34 6.37 -3.87
C SER A 295 3.00 5.42 -2.71
N LEU A 296 4.02 5.01 -1.97
CA LEU A 296 3.92 4.08 -0.84
C LEU A 296 4.69 4.67 0.35
N ASP A 297 3.98 5.17 1.37
CA ASP A 297 4.60 5.59 2.63
C ASP A 297 4.74 4.40 3.57
N ILE A 298 5.76 4.43 4.42
CA ILE A 298 6.06 3.37 5.39
C ILE A 298 5.82 3.95 6.78
N ILE A 299 4.89 3.36 7.53
CA ILE A 299 4.57 3.79 8.89
C ILE A 299 5.08 2.75 9.88
N VAL A 300 5.89 3.21 10.84
CA VAL A 300 6.40 2.39 11.94
C VAL A 300 6.06 3.04 13.28
N PRO A 301 5.09 2.50 14.04
CA PRO A 301 4.87 2.93 15.41
C PRO A 301 5.95 2.32 16.33
N THR A 302 6.46 3.09 17.29
CA THR A 302 7.44 2.59 18.25
C THR A 302 7.23 3.15 19.65
N TYR A 303 7.18 2.26 20.64
CA TYR A 303 7.22 2.59 22.08
C TYR A 303 8.57 2.23 22.71
N ARG A 304 9.30 1.27 22.12
CA ARG A 304 10.60 0.74 22.56
C ARG A 304 11.74 1.23 21.65
N ALA A 305 11.63 2.47 21.17
CA ALA A 305 12.46 2.97 20.07
C ALA A 305 13.97 2.76 20.26
N MET A 306 14.48 2.96 21.49
CA MET A 306 15.89 2.78 21.80
C MET A 306 16.34 1.31 21.77
N ASP A 307 15.48 0.37 22.20
CA ASP A 307 15.78 -1.06 22.16
C ASP A 307 15.80 -1.58 20.71
N ASN A 308 15.01 -0.95 19.84
CA ASN A 308 14.77 -1.35 18.46
C ASN A 308 15.48 -0.45 17.42
N LEU A 309 16.42 0.40 17.85
CA LEU A 309 17.04 1.41 16.99
C LEU A 309 17.69 0.84 15.73
N GLU A 310 18.34 -0.33 15.82
CA GLU A 310 18.96 -0.99 14.68
C GLU A 310 17.94 -1.46 13.63
N HIS A 311 16.79 -1.96 14.06
CA HIS A 311 15.70 -2.35 13.16
C HIS A 311 15.11 -1.10 12.48
N LEU A 312 14.88 -0.03 13.24
CA LEU A 312 14.41 1.25 12.71
C LEU A 312 15.38 1.83 11.67
N ARG A 313 16.69 1.81 11.96
CA ARG A 313 17.74 2.22 11.01
C ARG A 313 17.68 1.40 9.72
N ALA A 314 17.57 0.08 9.83
CA ALA A 314 17.46 -0.81 8.68
C ALA A 314 16.20 -0.53 7.83
N ILE A 315 15.05 -0.29 8.47
CA ILE A 315 13.81 0.08 7.78
C ILE A 315 13.97 1.41 7.04
N CYS A 316 14.49 2.45 7.71
CA CYS A 316 14.67 3.79 7.13
C CYS A 316 15.69 3.85 5.97
N GLN A 317 16.52 2.82 5.80
CA GLN A 317 17.49 2.71 4.71
C GLN A 317 16.99 1.90 3.52
N LEU A 318 15.75 1.38 3.58
CA LEU A 318 15.17 0.63 2.47
C LEU A 318 15.05 1.52 1.22
N ARG A 319 15.26 0.92 0.06
CA ARG A 319 15.12 1.60 -1.22
C ARG A 319 13.64 1.81 -1.55
N VAL A 320 13.27 3.06 -1.81
CA VAL A 320 11.93 3.43 -2.32
C VAL A 320 11.94 3.56 -3.85
N ALA A 321 10.80 3.27 -4.47
CA ALA A 321 10.63 3.37 -5.93
C ALA A 321 10.11 4.74 -6.38
N ASN A 322 9.32 5.41 -5.54
CA ASN A 322 8.69 6.70 -5.83
C ASN A 322 9.39 7.83 -5.02
N ARG A 323 9.56 9.00 -5.62
CA ARG A 323 10.30 10.17 -5.08
C ARG A 323 9.54 10.94 -4.01
N ALA A 324 8.29 10.62 -3.76
CA ALA A 324 7.48 11.24 -2.71
C ALA A 324 7.24 10.31 -1.52
N SER A 325 7.61 9.02 -1.63
CA SER A 325 7.50 8.05 -0.54
C SER A 325 8.37 8.44 0.65
N MET A 326 7.79 8.33 1.85
CA MET A 326 8.41 8.68 3.13
C MET A 326 8.37 7.51 4.12
N PHE A 327 9.36 7.48 5.00
CA PHE A 327 9.33 6.71 6.25
C PHE A 327 8.82 7.63 7.36
N ILE A 328 7.75 7.19 8.03
CA ILE A 328 7.07 7.95 9.08
C ILE A 328 7.16 7.12 10.36
N ILE A 329 8.03 7.55 11.25
CA ILE A 329 8.27 6.91 12.54
C ILE A 329 7.43 7.63 13.60
N ILE A 330 6.50 6.91 14.23
CA ILE A 330 5.64 7.47 15.28
C ILE A 330 6.13 7.01 16.64
N VAL A 331 6.70 7.94 17.42
CA VAL A 331 7.24 7.69 18.75
C VAL A 331 6.14 7.86 19.78
N ASP A 332 5.70 6.75 20.39
CA ASP A 332 4.62 6.73 21.39
C ASP A 332 5.14 6.81 22.84
N ARG A 333 6.45 7.01 22.98
CA ARG A 333 7.14 7.29 24.25
C ARG A 333 7.86 8.64 24.13
N PRO A 334 7.28 9.75 24.65
CA PRO A 334 7.79 11.09 24.41
C PRO A 334 9.27 11.27 24.76
N GLU A 335 9.75 10.57 25.80
CA GLU A 335 11.14 10.66 26.27
C GLU A 335 12.17 10.18 25.23
N HIS A 336 11.74 9.41 24.22
CA HIS A 336 12.61 8.93 23.15
C HIS A 336 12.61 9.84 21.91
N LEU A 337 11.71 10.83 21.82
CA LEU A 337 11.50 11.59 20.59
C LEU A 337 12.76 12.29 20.10
N GLU A 338 13.38 13.13 20.95
CA GLU A 338 14.54 13.95 20.59
C GLU A 338 15.73 13.10 20.12
N ALA A 339 15.99 11.98 20.80
CA ALA A 339 17.06 11.07 20.41
C ALA A 339 16.80 10.42 19.04
N LEU A 340 15.55 10.05 18.75
CA LEU A 340 15.19 9.46 17.47
C LEU A 340 15.18 10.49 16.33
N GLU A 341 14.80 11.74 16.61
CA GLU A 341 14.92 12.84 15.64
C GLU A 341 16.38 13.07 15.25
N LEU A 342 17.28 13.12 16.24
CA LEU A 342 18.72 13.29 16.00
C LEU A 342 19.32 12.15 15.18
N GLU A 343 18.88 10.91 15.44
CA GLU A 343 19.41 9.71 14.79
C GLU A 343 18.82 9.46 13.39
N LEU A 344 17.50 9.62 13.22
CA LEU A 344 16.80 9.16 12.02
C LEU A 344 16.40 10.28 11.06
N GLU A 345 16.08 11.51 11.51
CA GLU A 345 15.67 12.58 10.58
C GLU A 345 16.82 13.14 9.73
N GLN A 346 18.06 12.75 10.03
CA GLN A 346 19.22 13.02 9.15
C GLN A 346 19.18 12.17 7.88
N LEU A 347 18.47 11.03 7.91
CA LEU A 347 18.29 10.18 6.74
C LEU A 347 17.29 10.82 5.79
N PRO A 348 17.50 10.69 4.47
CA PRO A 348 16.57 11.23 3.49
C PRO A 348 15.22 10.53 3.63
N ARG A 349 14.13 11.30 3.50
CA ARG A 349 12.75 10.79 3.46
C ARG A 349 12.25 10.24 4.78
N VAL A 350 12.91 10.52 5.90
CA VAL A 350 12.48 10.06 7.22
C VAL A 350 11.88 11.21 8.01
N ARG A 351 10.69 10.99 8.58
CA ARG A 351 10.04 11.89 9.52
C ARG A 351 9.80 11.17 10.83
N VAL A 352 10.19 11.78 11.94
CA VAL A 352 9.96 11.27 13.28
C VAL A 352 8.92 12.17 13.94
N ARG A 353 7.84 11.60 14.48
CA ARG A 353 6.76 12.36 15.13
C ARG A 353 6.41 11.72 16.46
N GLY A 354 6.39 12.51 17.54
CA GLY A 354 6.08 11.99 18.87
C GLY A 354 4.66 12.29 19.35
N ASN A 355 4.00 11.29 19.94
CA ASN A 355 2.78 11.51 20.73
C ASN A 355 3.10 12.23 22.05
N PRO A 356 2.19 13.08 22.57
CA PRO A 356 2.43 13.80 23.81
C PRO A 356 2.49 12.87 25.04
N GLU A 357 1.85 11.71 24.93
CA GLU A 357 1.88 10.61 25.90
C GLU A 357 1.64 9.30 25.16
N ASN A 358 1.77 8.15 25.84
CA ASN A 358 1.49 6.83 25.25
C ASN A 358 0.00 6.67 24.93
N GLN A 359 -0.34 6.72 23.64
CA GLN A 359 -1.69 6.54 23.12
C GLN A 359 -1.97 5.10 22.67
N GLY A 360 -0.94 4.26 22.57
CA GLY A 360 -1.02 2.90 22.07
C GLY A 360 -0.85 2.79 20.55
N VAL A 361 -0.63 1.56 20.08
CA VAL A 361 -0.22 1.30 18.69
C VAL A 361 -1.26 1.73 17.65
N SER A 362 -2.55 1.58 17.93
CA SER A 362 -3.63 2.00 17.01
C SER A 362 -3.61 3.51 16.77
N ALA A 363 -3.51 4.30 17.84
CA ALA A 363 -3.43 5.75 17.78
C ALA A 363 -2.13 6.21 17.11
N ALA A 364 -1.02 5.53 17.38
CA ALA A 364 0.26 5.80 16.71
C ALA A 364 0.16 5.54 15.18
N ARG A 365 -0.44 4.42 14.76
CA ARG A 365 -0.69 4.13 13.33
C ARG A 365 -1.63 5.15 12.71
N ASN A 366 -2.69 5.57 13.40
CA ASN A 366 -3.61 6.62 12.96
C ASN A 366 -2.89 7.95 12.74
N ARG A 367 -2.02 8.35 13.66
CA ARG A 367 -1.21 9.56 13.49
C ARG A 367 -0.31 9.46 12.26
N GLY A 368 0.32 8.31 12.04
CA GLY A 368 1.09 8.06 10.83
C GLY A 368 0.24 8.18 9.57
N MET A 369 -0.98 7.63 9.57
CA MET A 369 -1.90 7.73 8.43
C MET A 369 -2.33 9.16 8.15
N LEU A 370 -2.51 9.98 9.20
CA LEU A 370 -2.84 11.40 9.07
C LEU A 370 -1.64 12.21 8.58
N GLU A 371 -0.40 11.81 8.90
CA GLU A 371 0.83 12.41 8.37
C GLU A 371 1.07 12.01 6.91
N SER A 372 0.78 10.77 6.53
CA SER A 372 0.94 10.25 5.17
C SER A 372 0.04 10.97 4.16
N ALA A 373 0.57 11.23 2.97
CA ALA A 373 -0.20 11.70 1.83
C ALA A 373 -0.21 10.69 0.67
N ALA A 374 0.59 9.63 0.76
CA ALA A 374 0.66 8.57 -0.22
C ALA A 374 -0.70 7.89 -0.43
N GLU A 375 -0.89 7.36 -1.63
CA GLU A 375 -2.04 6.53 -1.97
C GLU A 375 -2.02 5.17 -1.23
N TRP A 376 -0.83 4.62 -1.01
CA TRP A 376 -0.64 3.36 -0.31
C TRP A 376 0.24 3.55 0.92
N VAL A 377 -0.01 2.73 1.93
CA VAL A 377 0.70 2.77 3.21
C VAL A 377 1.11 1.35 3.58
N LEU A 378 2.41 1.13 3.78
CA LEU A 378 2.97 -0.09 4.36
C LEU A 378 3.14 0.11 5.86
N PHE A 379 2.49 -0.73 6.65
CA PHE A 379 2.74 -0.82 8.09
C PHE A 379 3.81 -1.87 8.36
N LEU A 380 4.76 -1.49 9.20
CA LEU A 380 5.78 -2.37 9.77
C LEU A 380 5.80 -2.14 11.28
N ASP A 381 6.09 -3.19 12.04
CA ASP A 381 6.37 -3.05 13.47
C ASP A 381 7.85 -2.65 13.68
N ASP A 382 8.19 -2.17 14.88
CA ASP A 382 9.54 -1.65 15.15
C ASP A 382 10.59 -2.74 15.40
N ASP A 383 10.18 -3.99 15.59
CA ASP A 383 11.04 -5.14 15.92
C ASP A 383 11.13 -6.19 14.79
N VAL A 384 10.82 -5.80 13.56
CA VAL A 384 10.88 -6.71 12.41
C VAL A 384 12.20 -6.61 11.65
N ILE A 385 12.64 -7.73 11.10
CA ILE A 385 13.72 -7.79 10.12
C ILE A 385 13.11 -7.80 8.72
N VAL A 386 13.29 -6.72 7.99
CA VAL A 386 12.76 -6.54 6.63
C VAL A 386 13.75 -6.97 5.57
N LEU A 387 13.25 -7.61 4.50
CA LEU A 387 14.07 -7.87 3.32
C LEU A 387 14.29 -6.57 2.53
N PRO A 388 15.49 -6.33 1.97
CA PRO A 388 15.81 -5.08 1.27
C PRO A 388 14.89 -4.76 0.07
N ASP A 389 14.22 -5.75 -0.50
CA ASP A 389 13.37 -5.62 -1.68
C ASP A 389 11.87 -5.51 -1.38
N ILE A 390 11.47 -5.47 -0.10
CA ILE A 390 10.06 -5.49 0.33
C ILE A 390 9.23 -4.37 -0.32
N ILE A 391 9.75 -3.14 -0.34
CA ILE A 391 9.06 -1.97 -0.93
C ILE A 391 8.91 -2.14 -2.44
N MET A 392 9.93 -2.68 -3.11
CA MET A 392 9.89 -2.93 -4.55
C MET A 392 8.86 -4.01 -4.92
N LYS A 393 8.78 -5.07 -4.11
CA LYS A 393 7.76 -6.14 -4.28
C LYS A 393 6.35 -5.58 -4.15
N TYR A 394 6.08 -4.80 -3.11
CA TYR A 394 4.76 -4.17 -2.96
C TYR A 394 4.47 -3.15 -4.05
N SER A 395 5.46 -2.35 -4.47
CA SER A 395 5.29 -1.42 -5.59
C SER A 395 4.89 -2.14 -6.88
N GLY A 396 5.49 -3.31 -7.15
CA GLY A 396 5.12 -4.15 -8.29
C GLY A 396 3.73 -4.79 -8.16
N ALA A 397 3.37 -5.27 -6.97
CA ALA A 397 2.04 -5.82 -6.71
C ALA A 397 0.95 -4.76 -6.87
N ILE A 398 1.15 -3.57 -6.30
CA ILE A 398 0.24 -2.43 -6.46
C ILE A 398 0.13 -2.02 -7.92
N ALA A 399 1.25 -1.94 -8.65
CA ALA A 399 1.22 -1.58 -10.08
C ALA A 399 0.45 -2.61 -10.93
N THR A 400 0.38 -3.87 -10.49
CA THR A 400 -0.31 -4.95 -11.21
C THR A 400 -1.79 -5.04 -10.82
N ASP A 401 -2.09 -5.03 -9.52
CA ASP A 401 -3.39 -5.41 -8.96
C ASP A 401 -4.03 -4.30 -8.09
N GLY A 402 -3.38 -3.14 -7.93
CA GLY A 402 -3.80 -2.08 -7.02
C GLY A 402 -5.17 -1.46 -7.35
N ASP A 403 -5.59 -1.50 -8.61
CA ASP A 403 -6.93 -1.07 -9.03
C ASP A 403 -8.04 -2.05 -8.58
N HIS A 404 -7.68 -3.27 -8.23
CA HIS A 404 -8.59 -4.34 -7.83
C HIS A 404 -8.45 -4.74 -6.35
N ALA A 405 -7.49 -4.15 -5.63
CA ALA A 405 -7.19 -4.47 -4.24
C ALA A 405 -7.38 -3.25 -3.32
N LEU A 406 -7.82 -3.51 -2.08
CA LEU A 406 -7.83 -2.52 -1.00
C LEU A 406 -6.56 -2.57 -0.15
N GLY A 407 -5.77 -3.64 -0.29
CA GLY A 407 -4.56 -3.88 0.48
C GLY A 407 -3.89 -5.17 0.07
N PHE A 408 -2.66 -5.36 0.53
CA PHE A 408 -1.84 -6.55 0.30
C PHE A 408 -1.32 -7.07 1.64
N VAL A 409 -1.42 -8.38 1.86
CA VAL A 409 -0.91 -9.03 3.07
C VAL A 409 0.44 -9.68 2.75
N GLY A 410 1.47 -9.26 3.47
CA GLY A 410 2.81 -9.80 3.31
C GLY A 410 3.00 -11.14 4.01
N HIS A 411 4.08 -11.81 3.64
CA HIS A 411 4.56 -12.95 4.42
C HIS A 411 5.35 -12.45 5.63
N THR A 412 4.95 -12.91 6.83
CA THR A 412 5.67 -12.68 8.07
C THR A 412 6.04 -14.02 8.69
N GLY A 413 7.30 -14.40 8.57
CA GLY A 413 7.81 -15.67 9.09
C GLY A 413 8.59 -15.48 10.39
N PHE A 414 8.63 -16.54 11.21
CA PHE A 414 9.57 -16.63 12.32
C PHE A 414 10.85 -17.34 11.89
N PRO A 415 12.01 -17.02 12.50
CA PRO A 415 13.23 -17.79 12.27
C PRO A 415 13.08 -19.25 12.70
N PRO A 416 13.95 -20.16 12.22
CA PRO A 416 13.93 -21.56 12.65
C PRO A 416 13.99 -21.67 14.18
N SER A 417 13.17 -22.56 14.75
CA SER A 417 13.13 -22.76 16.20
C SER A 417 14.46 -23.35 16.70
N SER A 418 15.14 -22.62 17.58
CA SER A 418 16.41 -23.06 18.18
C SER A 418 16.24 -23.69 19.57
N SER A 419 15.03 -23.64 20.15
CA SER A 419 14.73 -24.18 21.47
C SER A 419 13.41 -24.96 21.49
N LEU A 420 13.27 -25.85 22.49
CA LEU A 420 12.02 -26.59 22.72
C LEU A 420 10.83 -25.65 22.96
N HIS A 421 11.05 -24.55 23.69
CA HIS A 421 10.01 -23.54 23.93
C HIS A 421 9.50 -22.92 22.62
N MET A 422 10.41 -22.46 21.76
CA MET A 422 10.04 -21.91 20.44
C MET A 422 9.28 -22.94 19.59
N ARG A 423 9.74 -24.19 19.63
CA ARG A 423 9.06 -25.28 18.90
C ARG A 423 7.65 -25.54 19.44
N ALA A 424 7.47 -25.49 20.76
CA ALA A 424 6.16 -25.64 21.39
C ALA A 424 5.20 -24.49 21.01
N VAL A 425 5.70 -23.24 20.96
CA VAL A 425 4.90 -22.08 20.52
C VAL A 425 4.50 -22.18 19.06
N GLN A 426 5.38 -22.66 18.18
CA GLN A 426 5.04 -22.90 16.78
C GLN A 426 3.97 -24.00 16.64
N LEU A 427 4.07 -25.07 17.44
CA LEU A 427 3.12 -26.18 17.42
C LEU A 427 1.76 -25.85 18.06
N SER A 428 1.65 -24.78 18.84
CA SER A 428 0.39 -24.36 19.45
C SER A 428 -0.49 -23.53 18.51
N ASP A 429 -0.06 -23.32 17.26
CA ASP A 429 -0.71 -22.48 16.24
C ASP A 429 -0.87 -20.99 16.64
N LEU A 430 -0.30 -20.56 17.77
CA LEU A 430 -0.32 -19.16 18.18
C LEU A 430 0.43 -18.24 17.20
N THR A 431 1.31 -18.78 16.36
CA THR A 431 2.04 -18.02 15.34
C THR A 431 1.42 -18.13 13.94
N PHE A 432 0.33 -18.88 13.78
CA PHE A 432 -0.27 -19.17 12.47
C PHE A 432 -0.58 -17.93 11.64
N MET A 433 -1.13 -16.89 12.30
CA MET A 433 -1.57 -15.66 11.64
C MET A 433 -0.46 -14.86 10.94
N PHE A 434 0.79 -14.99 11.39
CA PHE A 434 1.92 -14.29 10.77
C PHE A 434 2.23 -14.86 9.36
N GLY A 435 2.05 -16.17 9.18
CA GLY A 435 2.24 -16.87 7.91
C GLY A 435 0.96 -17.02 7.07
N ILE A 436 -0.11 -16.26 7.35
CA ILE A 436 -1.43 -16.49 6.74
C ILE A 436 -1.41 -16.39 5.20
N SER A 437 -0.52 -15.56 4.64
CA SER A 437 -0.33 -15.38 3.20
C SER A 437 0.34 -16.59 2.51
N GLU A 438 0.98 -17.50 3.25
CA GLU A 438 1.48 -18.76 2.68
C GLU A 438 0.36 -19.78 2.46
N VAL A 439 -0.73 -19.65 3.24
CA VAL A 439 -1.81 -20.64 3.30
C VAL A 439 -3.03 -20.18 2.49
N LEU A 440 -3.31 -18.88 2.49
CA LEU A 440 -4.45 -18.29 1.81
C LEU A 440 -3.99 -17.36 0.69
N SER A 441 -4.52 -17.57 -0.52
CA SER A 441 -4.23 -16.69 -1.65
C SER A 441 -4.85 -15.29 -1.50
N ASN A 442 -6.02 -15.20 -0.86
CA ASN A 442 -6.76 -13.95 -0.63
C ASN A 442 -7.23 -13.88 0.84
N PRO A 443 -6.32 -13.64 1.80
CA PRO A 443 -6.69 -13.51 3.20
C PRO A 443 -7.54 -12.25 3.39
N LYS A 444 -8.56 -12.33 4.25
CA LYS A 444 -9.46 -11.18 4.54
C LYS A 444 -8.83 -10.14 5.47
N TRP A 445 -7.74 -10.50 6.13
CA TRP A 445 -7.00 -9.69 7.09
C TRP A 445 -5.56 -10.20 7.15
N GLY A 446 -4.65 -9.41 7.69
CA GLY A 446 -3.25 -9.78 7.88
C GLY A 446 -2.65 -9.01 9.04
N VAL A 447 -1.53 -9.49 9.56
CA VAL A 447 -0.84 -8.84 10.68
C VAL A 447 -0.30 -7.47 10.26
N THR A 448 -0.51 -6.45 11.10
CA THR A 448 -0.06 -5.07 10.84
C THR A 448 1.45 -4.91 10.79
N ALA A 449 2.21 -5.93 11.22
CA ALA A 449 3.66 -6.01 11.09
C ALA A 449 4.15 -6.04 9.63
N ASN A 450 3.27 -6.41 8.68
CA ASN A 450 3.59 -6.46 7.25
C ASN A 450 2.31 -6.44 6.40
N ILE A 451 1.60 -5.31 6.41
CA ILE A 451 0.40 -5.11 5.60
C ILE A 451 0.47 -3.79 4.85
N VAL A 452 0.08 -3.81 3.58
CA VAL A 452 -0.13 -2.62 2.78
C VAL A 452 -1.62 -2.33 2.71
N LEU A 453 -2.02 -1.10 3.00
CA LEU A 453 -3.40 -0.63 2.88
C LEU A 453 -3.48 0.56 1.92
N ARG A 454 -4.54 0.60 1.11
CA ARG A 454 -4.87 1.76 0.29
C ARG A 454 -5.52 2.83 1.17
N ARG A 455 -5.12 4.08 0.98
CA ARG A 455 -5.77 5.23 1.62
C ARG A 455 -7.12 5.49 0.94
N THR A 456 -8.21 5.35 1.70
CA THR A 456 -9.58 5.57 1.23
C THR A 456 -10.08 6.99 1.55
N LEU A 457 -11.23 7.37 0.97
CA LEU A 457 -11.96 8.58 1.36
C LEU A 457 -13.40 8.25 1.80
N PRO A 458 -13.78 8.57 3.05
CA PRO A 458 -12.93 9.08 4.13
C PRO A 458 -11.81 8.10 4.50
N THR A 459 -10.72 8.62 5.07
CA THR A 459 -9.60 7.79 5.54
C THR A 459 -10.12 6.87 6.64
N VAL A 460 -10.04 5.55 6.41
CA VAL A 460 -10.35 4.56 7.45
C VAL A 460 -9.20 4.56 8.46
N LEU A 461 -9.53 4.67 9.74
CA LEU A 461 -8.58 4.69 10.86
C LEU A 461 -8.80 3.46 11.76
N PHE A 462 -7.77 3.04 12.48
CA PHE A 462 -7.84 2.01 13.50
C PHE A 462 -8.73 2.50 14.66
N ARG A 463 -9.60 1.63 15.18
CA ARG A 463 -10.39 1.97 16.38
C ARG A 463 -9.50 1.93 17.61
N GLU A 464 -9.45 3.01 18.38
CA GLU A 464 -8.50 3.15 19.49
C GLU A 464 -9.04 2.56 20.80
N GLU A 465 -10.31 2.82 21.10
CA GLU A 465 -10.91 2.54 22.42
C GLU A 465 -11.21 1.04 22.68
N CYS A 466 -11.20 0.20 21.64
CA CYS A 466 -11.61 -1.21 21.73
C CYS A 466 -10.44 -2.20 21.78
N TRP A 467 -9.20 -1.74 21.63
CA TRP A 467 -8.03 -2.63 21.53
C TRP A 467 -6.95 -2.28 22.56
N ALA A 468 -6.13 -3.27 22.91
CA ALA A 468 -5.04 -3.06 23.87
C ALA A 468 -3.99 -2.11 23.28
N LYS A 469 -3.38 -1.27 24.13
CA LYS A 469 -2.30 -0.36 23.70
C LYS A 469 -1.10 -1.08 23.07
N SER A 470 -0.85 -2.32 23.49
CA SER A 470 0.17 -3.21 22.95
C SER A 470 -0.17 -3.84 21.59
N GLY A 471 -1.39 -3.64 21.08
CA GLY A 471 -1.91 -4.31 19.89
C GLY A 471 -2.63 -5.63 20.19
N GLY A 472 -3.33 -6.12 19.18
CA GLY A 472 -4.16 -7.32 19.17
C GLY A 472 -5.60 -7.01 18.74
N GLY A 473 -6.00 -7.50 17.55
CA GLY A 473 -7.37 -7.46 17.03
C GLY A 473 -7.71 -6.22 16.18
N GLU A 474 -6.93 -5.14 16.27
CA GLU A 474 -7.07 -3.94 15.45
C GLU A 474 -6.78 -4.17 13.96
N ASP A 475 -5.91 -5.14 13.70
CA ASP A 475 -5.50 -5.60 12.37
C ASP A 475 -6.63 -6.33 11.63
N ILE A 476 -7.35 -7.19 12.36
CA ILE A 476 -8.58 -7.83 11.87
C ILE A 476 -9.66 -6.76 11.66
N ASP A 477 -9.80 -5.86 12.62
CA ASP A 477 -10.85 -4.85 12.66
C ASP A 477 -10.81 -3.89 11.46
N ILE A 478 -9.64 -3.32 11.19
CA ILE A 478 -9.47 -2.35 10.12
C ILE A 478 -9.77 -2.97 8.75
N CYS A 479 -9.34 -4.22 8.53
CA CYS A 479 -9.56 -4.96 7.29
C CYS A 479 -11.03 -5.38 7.09
N LEU A 480 -11.78 -5.58 8.17
CA LEU A 480 -13.16 -6.05 8.14
C LEU A 480 -14.19 -4.94 8.38
N SER A 481 -13.81 -3.67 8.38
CA SER A 481 -14.64 -2.53 8.83
C SER A 481 -15.93 -2.25 8.03
N ALA A 482 -16.28 -3.06 7.02
CA ALA A 482 -17.60 -3.10 6.39
C ALA A 482 -18.37 -4.38 6.76
N GLN A 483 -19.03 -4.38 7.92
CA GLN A 483 -19.93 -5.47 8.32
C GLN A 483 -21.36 -4.97 8.46
N VAL A 484 -22.28 -5.64 7.77
CA VAL A 484 -23.69 -5.60 8.12
C VAL A 484 -23.93 -6.77 9.07
N LEU A 485 -24.17 -6.45 10.34
CA LEU A 485 -24.66 -7.44 11.29
C LEU A 485 -26.16 -7.57 11.04
N HIS A 486 -26.58 -8.66 10.38
CA HIS A 486 -28.00 -9.00 10.34
C HIS A 486 -28.44 -9.31 11.78
N THR A 487 -29.38 -8.53 12.32
CA THR A 487 -29.92 -8.81 13.65
C THR A 487 -30.59 -10.19 13.65
N TRP A 488 -30.61 -10.91 14.77
CA TRP A 488 -31.42 -12.13 14.84
C TRP A 488 -32.88 -11.78 14.54
N TRP A 489 -33.54 -12.50 13.63
CA TRP A 489 -34.96 -12.27 13.36
C TRP A 489 -35.76 -12.32 14.66
N GLY A 490 -36.58 -11.29 14.91
CA GLY A 490 -37.35 -11.18 16.14
C GLY A 490 -36.51 -11.08 17.42
N ASP A 491 -35.31 -10.49 17.35
CA ASP A 491 -34.37 -10.30 18.47
C ASP A 491 -33.96 -11.62 19.15
N GLY A 492 -33.80 -12.68 18.36
CA GLY A 492 -33.40 -14.01 18.85
C GLY A 492 -34.55 -14.83 19.43
N LYS A 493 -35.79 -14.35 19.32
CA LYS A 493 -36.98 -15.18 19.62
C LYS A 493 -37.15 -16.26 18.56
N ARG A 494 -37.63 -17.44 18.97
CA ARG A 494 -37.85 -18.58 18.08
C ARG A 494 -38.86 -18.23 16.99
N GLN A 495 -38.40 -18.14 15.73
CA GLN A 495 -39.23 -17.90 14.56
C GLN A 495 -38.93 -18.96 13.48
N PHE A 496 -39.73 -20.03 13.46
CA PHE A 496 -39.50 -21.16 12.56
C PHE A 496 -39.99 -20.90 11.12
N SER A 497 -40.95 -20.00 10.92
CA SER A 497 -41.54 -19.69 9.62
C SER A 497 -40.53 -19.18 8.60
N HIS A 498 -39.52 -18.42 9.04
CA HIS A 498 -38.49 -17.88 8.15
C HIS A 498 -37.63 -18.99 7.53
N PHE A 499 -37.21 -19.96 8.35
CA PHE A 499 -36.44 -21.11 7.90
C PHE A 499 -37.27 -22.09 7.04
N PHE A 500 -38.56 -22.27 7.35
CA PHE A 500 -39.44 -23.09 6.51
C PHE A 500 -39.64 -22.50 5.12
N ASN A 501 -39.87 -21.19 5.02
CA ASN A 501 -40.05 -20.52 3.73
C ASN A 501 -38.77 -20.53 2.89
N TRP A 502 -37.59 -20.50 3.53
CA TRP A 502 -36.32 -20.71 2.83
C TRP A 502 -36.15 -22.13 2.31
N ALA A 503 -36.42 -23.13 3.15
CA ALA A 503 -36.34 -24.53 2.72
C ALA A 503 -37.33 -24.84 1.57
N ASP A 504 -38.51 -24.22 1.57
CA ASP A 504 -39.50 -24.30 0.49
C ASP A 504 -38.98 -23.66 -0.81
N GLY A 505 -38.42 -22.44 -0.71
CA GLY A 505 -37.80 -21.75 -1.83
C GLY A 505 -36.61 -22.51 -2.42
N ASP A 506 -35.72 -23.03 -1.58
CA ASP A 506 -34.58 -23.85 -1.99
C ASP A 506 -35.04 -25.18 -2.61
N GLY A 507 -36.16 -25.74 -2.13
CA GLY A 507 -36.79 -26.92 -2.72
C GLY A 507 -37.20 -26.72 -4.17
N HIS A 508 -37.70 -25.54 -4.54
CA HIS A 508 -38.04 -25.20 -5.93
C HIS A 508 -36.82 -25.14 -6.86
N LEU A 509 -35.61 -24.96 -6.34
CA LEU A 509 -34.38 -24.97 -7.13
C LEU A 509 -34.09 -26.36 -7.73
N TYR A 510 -34.59 -27.43 -7.12
CA TYR A 510 -34.48 -28.79 -7.67
C TYR A 510 -35.14 -28.91 -9.04
N ASP A 511 -36.34 -28.33 -9.18
CA ASP A 511 -37.12 -28.40 -10.42
C ASP A 511 -36.53 -27.49 -11.52
N HIS A 512 -35.92 -26.37 -11.14
CA HIS A 512 -35.36 -25.40 -12.07
C HIS A 512 -33.92 -25.70 -12.51
N PHE A 513 -33.12 -26.35 -11.66
CA PHE A 513 -31.69 -26.58 -11.92
C PHE A 513 -31.22 -28.01 -11.55
N PRO A 514 -31.83 -29.06 -12.13
CA PRO A 514 -31.56 -30.44 -11.74
C PRO A 514 -30.10 -30.88 -11.98
N GLN A 515 -29.38 -30.24 -12.90
CA GLN A 515 -27.98 -30.53 -13.20
C GLN A 515 -27.00 -30.18 -12.08
N PHE A 516 -27.42 -29.34 -11.11
CA PHE A 516 -26.58 -28.92 -9.99
C PHE A 516 -26.94 -29.61 -8.66
N VAL A 517 -27.87 -30.57 -8.71
CA VAL A 517 -28.30 -31.31 -7.53
C VAL A 517 -27.43 -32.54 -7.32
N TYR A 518 -27.01 -32.78 -6.08
CA TYR A 518 -26.31 -33.98 -5.65
C TYR A 518 -27.09 -34.72 -4.56
N ILE A 519 -26.87 -36.04 -4.45
CA ILE A 519 -27.51 -36.86 -3.43
C ILE A 519 -26.60 -36.94 -2.21
N ALA A 520 -27.13 -36.56 -1.05
CA ALA A 520 -26.49 -36.78 0.25
C ALA A 520 -27.16 -37.95 0.99
N CYS A 521 -26.36 -38.68 1.78
CA CYS A 521 -26.89 -39.63 2.75
C CYS A 521 -27.71 -38.89 3.82
N PRO A 522 -28.77 -39.51 4.38
CA PRO A 522 -29.57 -38.88 5.42
C PRO A 522 -28.70 -38.50 6.62
N ASN A 523 -28.86 -37.29 7.13
CA ASN A 523 -28.18 -36.90 8.35
C ASN A 523 -28.75 -37.65 9.57
N VAL A 524 -28.15 -37.47 10.75
CA VAL A 524 -28.56 -38.20 11.97
C VAL A 524 -30.03 -37.95 12.32
N MET A 525 -30.54 -36.72 12.17
CA MET A 525 -31.94 -36.40 12.47
C MET A 525 -32.90 -37.01 11.45
N GLU A 526 -32.56 -36.96 10.17
CA GLU A 526 -33.31 -37.64 9.10
C GLU A 526 -33.30 -39.15 9.29
N THR A 527 -32.17 -39.73 9.71
CA THR A 527 -32.05 -41.15 10.01
C THR A 527 -32.90 -41.53 11.23
N ILE A 528 -32.87 -40.74 12.29
CA ILE A 528 -33.72 -40.94 13.47
C ILE A 528 -35.20 -40.82 13.08
N LEU A 529 -35.57 -39.83 12.26
CA LEU A 529 -36.93 -39.67 11.76
C LEU A 529 -37.36 -40.88 10.91
N LEU A 530 -36.49 -41.38 10.03
CA LEU A 530 -36.72 -42.57 9.21
C LEU A 530 -36.90 -43.82 10.08
N VAL A 531 -36.11 -43.96 11.15
CA VAL A 531 -36.24 -45.03 12.15
C VAL A 531 -37.54 -44.89 12.93
N MET A 532 -37.91 -43.68 13.34
CA MET A 532 -39.16 -43.38 14.07
C MET A 532 -40.39 -43.68 13.20
N ILE A 533 -40.39 -43.29 11.91
CA ILE A 533 -41.46 -43.61 10.95
C ILE A 533 -41.59 -45.12 10.72
N LYS A 534 -40.48 -45.87 10.79
CA LYS A 534 -40.50 -47.35 10.76
C LYS A 534 -40.97 -47.97 12.09
N ALA A 535 -40.70 -47.33 13.22
CA ALA A 535 -41.01 -47.83 14.56
C ALA A 535 -42.47 -47.64 15.00
N VAL A 536 -43.27 -46.80 14.31
CA VAL A 536 -44.72 -46.67 14.57
C VAL A 536 -45.44 -47.96 14.12
N PRO A 537 -46.07 -48.74 15.03
CA PRO A 537 -46.86 -49.91 14.65
C PRO A 537 -48.03 -49.47 13.78
N ALA A 538 -48.33 -50.27 12.74
CA ALA A 538 -49.49 -50.03 11.87
C ALA A 538 -50.79 -50.23 12.67
N GLN A 539 -51.24 -49.20 13.39
CA GLN A 539 -52.63 -49.18 13.84
C GLN A 539 -53.51 -48.91 12.61
N ARG A 540 -54.41 -49.86 12.34
CA ARG A 540 -55.46 -49.75 11.34
C ARG A 540 -56.34 -48.54 11.67
N GLY A 541 -56.14 -47.41 10.98
CA GLY A 541 -56.98 -46.23 11.17
C GLY A 541 -56.65 -45.06 10.25
N SER A 542 -57.61 -44.75 9.35
CA SER A 542 -57.70 -43.60 8.44
C SER A 542 -56.75 -43.56 7.22
N GLY A 543 -57.33 -43.34 6.03
CA GLY A 543 -56.65 -43.43 4.73
C GLY A 543 -55.55 -42.41 4.46
N ALA A 544 -55.45 -41.32 5.24
CA ALA A 544 -54.47 -40.25 5.01
C ALA A 544 -53.03 -40.68 5.37
N THR A 545 -52.85 -41.43 6.46
CA THR A 545 -51.52 -41.93 6.89
C THR A 545 -50.99 -43.04 5.97
N CYS A 546 -51.87 -43.79 5.31
CA CYS A 546 -51.48 -44.84 4.37
C CYS A 546 -50.97 -44.28 3.03
N HIS A 547 -51.51 -43.14 2.58
CA HIS A 547 -51.07 -42.46 1.35
C HIS A 547 -49.72 -41.76 1.51
N LEU A 548 -49.47 -41.08 2.65
CA LEU A 548 -48.16 -40.47 2.93
C LEU A 548 -47.05 -41.53 3.02
N ARG A 549 -47.34 -42.67 3.66
CA ARG A 549 -46.40 -43.79 3.79
C ARG A 549 -46.09 -44.45 2.45
N ARG A 550 -47.08 -44.61 1.56
CA ARG A 550 -46.86 -45.15 0.21
C ARG A 550 -46.09 -44.18 -0.70
N GLY A 551 -46.34 -42.88 -0.61
CA GLY A 551 -45.59 -41.87 -1.39
C GLY A 551 -44.12 -41.76 -1.00
N LEU A 552 -43.84 -41.67 0.31
CA LEU A 552 -42.48 -41.61 0.85
C LEU A 552 -41.70 -42.91 0.65
N ILE A 553 -42.33 -44.09 0.87
CA ILE A 553 -41.67 -45.38 0.63
C ILE A 553 -41.47 -45.65 -0.87
N ALA A 554 -42.39 -45.25 -1.76
CA ALA A 554 -42.21 -45.45 -3.20
C ALA A 554 -41.10 -44.58 -3.80
N ASN A 555 -40.97 -43.32 -3.37
CA ASN A 555 -39.85 -42.46 -3.79
C ASN A 555 -38.51 -42.93 -3.18
N PHE A 556 -38.51 -43.44 -1.95
CA PHE A 556 -37.28 -43.98 -1.34
C PHE A 556 -36.89 -45.36 -1.88
N SER A 557 -37.82 -46.26 -2.16
CA SER A 557 -37.52 -47.59 -2.73
C SER A 557 -36.95 -47.42 -4.14
N ARG A 558 -37.48 -46.48 -4.96
CA ARG A 558 -36.87 -46.15 -6.26
C ARG A 558 -35.44 -45.62 -6.13
N LYS A 559 -35.15 -44.83 -5.08
CA LYS A 559 -33.80 -44.29 -4.82
C LYS A 559 -32.84 -45.37 -4.30
N PHE A 560 -33.34 -46.29 -3.47
CA PHE A 560 -32.57 -47.40 -2.89
C PHE A 560 -32.32 -48.54 -3.88
N ASP A 561 -33.33 -48.92 -4.67
CA ASP A 561 -33.21 -49.94 -5.73
C ASP A 561 -32.28 -49.48 -6.86
N TRP A 562 -32.26 -48.16 -7.17
CA TRP A 562 -31.29 -47.59 -8.12
C TRP A 562 -29.86 -47.58 -7.56
N MET A 563 -29.68 -47.22 -6.27
CA MET A 563 -28.38 -47.30 -5.58
C MET A 563 -27.85 -48.73 -5.44
N CYS A 564 -28.72 -49.72 -5.21
CA CYS A 564 -28.32 -51.13 -5.12
C CYS A 564 -28.05 -51.76 -6.49
N GLY A 565 -28.78 -51.36 -7.54
CA GLY A 565 -28.53 -51.79 -8.92
C GLY A 565 -27.18 -51.29 -9.47
N GLU A 566 -26.74 -50.09 -9.09
CA GLU A 566 -25.39 -49.61 -9.41
C GLU A 566 -24.29 -50.20 -8.51
N ALA A 567 -24.60 -50.69 -7.31
CA ALA A 567 -23.60 -51.37 -6.47
C ALA A 567 -23.15 -52.72 -7.05
N GLU A 568 -24.07 -53.49 -7.65
CA GLU A 568 -23.71 -54.72 -8.38
C GLU A 568 -22.97 -54.42 -9.71
N GLY A 569 -23.34 -53.30 -10.38
CA GLY A 569 -22.61 -52.77 -11.53
C GLY A 569 -21.20 -52.25 -11.19
N ALA A 570 -21.04 -51.61 -10.03
CA ALA A 570 -19.78 -51.05 -9.54
C ALA A 570 -18.79 -52.14 -9.11
N ILE A 571 -19.26 -53.25 -8.53
CA ILE A 571 -18.42 -54.41 -8.20
C ILE A 571 -17.96 -55.14 -9.48
N ALA A 572 -18.79 -55.18 -10.54
CA ALA A 572 -18.39 -55.67 -11.86
C ALA A 572 -17.47 -54.70 -12.61
N TRP A 573 -17.63 -53.38 -12.41
CA TRP A 573 -16.80 -52.32 -12.98
C TRP A 573 -15.42 -52.24 -12.31
N GLU A 574 -15.32 -52.41 -10.98
CA GLU A 574 -14.03 -52.48 -10.26
C GLU A 574 -13.17 -53.68 -10.70
N ARG A 575 -13.79 -54.84 -10.96
CA ARG A 575 -13.07 -56.00 -11.53
C ARG A 575 -12.60 -55.76 -12.97
N ASN A 576 -13.29 -54.92 -13.74
CA ASN A 576 -12.91 -54.58 -15.11
C ASN A 576 -11.88 -53.43 -15.19
N ILE A 577 -11.88 -52.53 -14.20
CA ILE A 577 -10.87 -51.46 -14.04
C ILE A 577 -9.50 -52.02 -13.67
N GLN A 578 -9.45 -53.07 -12.85
CA GLN A 578 -8.20 -53.78 -12.54
C GLN A 578 -7.56 -54.42 -13.78
N ARG A 579 -8.33 -54.74 -14.84
CA ARG A 579 -7.79 -55.27 -16.11
C ARG A 579 -7.52 -54.22 -17.20
N ASN A 580 -8.18 -53.06 -17.18
CA ASN A 580 -8.04 -52.03 -18.23
C ASN A 580 -7.27 -50.76 -17.84
N LYS A 581 -6.73 -50.68 -16.61
CA LYS A 581 -5.91 -49.54 -16.14
C LYS A 581 -4.57 -49.33 -16.85
N CYS A 582 -4.18 -50.19 -17.80
CA CYS A 582 -2.98 -49.98 -18.63
C CYS A 582 -3.22 -49.10 -19.89
N ARG A 583 -4.44 -48.60 -20.18
CA ARG A 583 -4.69 -47.91 -21.47
C ARG A 583 -5.24 -46.48 -21.44
N ASN A 584 -5.76 -45.94 -20.33
CA ASN A 584 -6.47 -44.64 -20.33
C ASN A 584 -5.96 -43.57 -19.33
N MET A 585 -4.65 -43.52 -19.03
CA MET A 585 -4.04 -42.36 -18.33
C MET A 585 -3.71 -41.22 -19.31
N ARG A 586 -4.72 -40.58 -19.91
CA ARG A 586 -4.52 -39.31 -20.66
C ARG A 586 -5.54 -38.19 -20.42
N ASN A 587 -6.66 -38.39 -19.71
CA ASN A 587 -7.76 -37.39 -19.68
C ASN A 587 -8.29 -36.97 -18.30
N MET A 588 -7.44 -36.75 -17.28
CA MET A 588 -7.86 -35.98 -16.08
C MET A 588 -6.75 -35.03 -15.62
N GLY A 589 -7.02 -33.73 -15.71
CA GLY A 589 -6.03 -32.64 -15.64
C GLY A 589 -5.70 -32.06 -14.25
N HIS A 590 -5.92 -32.75 -13.13
CA HIS A 590 -5.69 -32.16 -11.78
C HIS A 590 -4.89 -33.05 -10.81
N CYS A 591 -3.87 -33.75 -11.32
CA CYS A 591 -2.78 -34.27 -10.51
C CYS A 591 -1.51 -34.31 -11.36
N GLN A 592 -0.44 -33.62 -10.95
CA GLN A 592 0.86 -33.77 -11.63
C GLN A 592 1.56 -35.03 -11.09
N SER A 593 1.35 -36.16 -11.74
CA SER A 593 2.11 -37.39 -11.50
C SER A 593 3.25 -37.51 -12.50
N LYS A 594 4.49 -37.68 -12.02
CA LYS A 594 5.62 -38.18 -12.85
C LYS A 594 5.83 -39.66 -12.53
N THR A 595 5.82 -40.50 -13.55
CA THR A 595 6.13 -41.93 -13.44
C THR A 595 7.47 -42.16 -14.11
N THR A 596 8.46 -42.67 -13.37
CA THR A 596 9.78 -43.03 -13.92
C THR A 596 9.95 -44.54 -13.80
N ILE A 597 10.15 -45.23 -14.94
CA ILE A 597 10.40 -46.67 -14.98
C ILE A 597 11.92 -46.86 -14.95
N LEU A 598 12.44 -47.48 -13.88
CA LEU A 598 13.86 -47.82 -13.78
C LEU A 598 14.16 -49.11 -14.54
N PRO A 599 15.31 -49.24 -15.25
CA PRO A 599 15.44 -50.29 -16.26
C PRO A 599 15.65 -51.73 -15.79
N GLU A 600 15.87 -52.03 -14.50
CA GLU A 600 16.32 -53.40 -14.14
C GLU A 600 15.57 -54.17 -13.05
N HIS A 601 14.55 -53.61 -12.39
CA HIS A 601 13.63 -54.45 -11.59
C HIS A 601 12.21 -53.87 -11.67
N ARG A 602 11.20 -54.75 -11.81
CA ARG A 602 9.76 -54.40 -11.91
C ARG A 602 9.25 -53.72 -10.63
N LYS A 603 9.60 -52.45 -10.41
CA LYS A 603 9.06 -51.58 -9.37
C LYS A 603 8.65 -50.26 -10.03
N VAL A 604 7.42 -49.82 -9.76
CA VAL A 604 6.89 -48.55 -10.25
C VAL A 604 7.01 -47.53 -9.11
N LEU A 605 7.66 -46.40 -9.39
CA LEU A 605 7.77 -45.29 -8.45
C LEU A 605 6.66 -44.27 -8.76
N LEU A 606 5.72 -44.12 -7.83
CA LEU A 606 4.65 -43.12 -7.92
C LEU A 606 4.91 -42.00 -6.91
N SER A 607 5.04 -40.77 -7.40
CA SER A 607 5.15 -39.57 -6.58
C SER A 607 3.88 -38.73 -6.71
N PHE A 608 3.29 -38.37 -5.56
CA PHE A 608 2.11 -37.52 -5.47
C PHE A 608 2.40 -36.25 -4.68
N LYS A 609 1.80 -35.13 -5.08
CA LYS A 609 1.77 -33.89 -4.29
C LYS A 609 0.36 -33.71 -3.72
N LEU A 610 0.25 -33.68 -2.40
CA LEU A 610 -1.04 -33.53 -1.72
C LEU A 610 -1.45 -32.04 -1.66
N SER A 611 -2.70 -31.75 -2.02
CA SER A 611 -3.26 -30.39 -2.03
C SER A 611 -4.00 -29.99 -0.74
N ARG A 612 -4.22 -30.95 0.18
CA ARG A 612 -4.81 -30.73 1.52
C ARG A 612 -4.18 -31.71 2.53
N PRO A 613 -4.23 -31.43 3.85
CA PRO A 613 -3.77 -32.36 4.87
C PRO A 613 -4.62 -33.64 4.86
N VAL A 614 -3.97 -34.81 5.01
CA VAL A 614 -4.66 -36.11 5.03
C VAL A 614 -4.16 -36.90 6.24
N VAL A 615 -5.08 -37.54 6.96
CA VAL A 615 -4.75 -38.53 7.99
C VAL A 615 -4.60 -39.88 7.29
N LEU A 616 -3.38 -40.41 7.23
CA LEU A 616 -3.15 -41.78 6.78
C LEU A 616 -3.39 -42.73 7.95
N GLN A 617 -4.28 -43.69 7.77
CA GLN A 617 -4.53 -44.77 8.72
C GLN A 617 -3.90 -46.04 8.15
N CYS A 618 -2.73 -46.43 8.68
CA CYS A 618 -2.17 -47.75 8.39
C CYS A 618 -2.86 -48.79 9.28
N LEU A 619 -3.55 -49.75 8.67
CA LEU A 619 -4.05 -50.94 9.36
C LEU A 619 -2.99 -52.04 9.28
N GLU A 620 -2.26 -52.27 10.38
CA GLU A 620 -1.47 -53.49 10.52
C GLU A 620 -2.42 -54.70 10.64
N ARG A 621 -2.40 -55.58 9.64
CA ARG A 621 -2.97 -56.93 9.80
C ARG A 621 -1.89 -57.84 10.35
N ASN A 622 -1.89 -58.04 11.67
CA ASN A 622 -1.15 -59.14 12.27
C ASN A 622 -1.82 -60.47 11.93
N VAL A 623 -1.04 -61.44 11.43
CA VAL A 623 -1.53 -62.77 11.01
C VAL A 623 -2.03 -63.62 12.20
N HIS A 624 -1.85 -63.18 13.45
CA HIS A 624 -2.33 -63.91 14.65
C HIS A 624 -3.14 -63.02 15.61
N GLY A 625 -4.37 -62.67 15.21
CA GLY A 625 -5.56 -62.63 16.09
C GLY A 625 -5.53 -61.90 17.45
N ARG A 626 -4.68 -60.89 17.69
CA ARG A 626 -4.80 -59.99 18.86
C ARG A 626 -4.56 -58.52 18.46
N ASN A 627 -5.39 -57.63 19.03
CA ASN A 627 -5.52 -56.20 18.72
C ASN A 627 -4.16 -55.48 18.49
N GLY A 628 -3.98 -54.93 17.29
CA GLY A 628 -2.88 -54.02 16.95
C GLY A 628 -3.28 -52.54 17.10
N SER A 629 -2.29 -51.70 17.42
CA SER A 629 -2.42 -50.26 17.65
C SER A 629 -2.73 -49.51 16.35
N VAL A 630 -3.67 -48.55 16.38
CA VAL A 630 -3.89 -47.61 15.27
C VAL A 630 -2.89 -46.45 15.43
N PHE A 631 -1.97 -46.29 14.46
CA PHE A 631 -1.18 -45.07 14.35
C PHE A 631 -1.86 -44.10 13.39
N HIS A 632 -2.09 -42.87 13.86
CA HIS A 632 -2.55 -41.76 13.05
C HIS A 632 -1.38 -40.83 12.79
N SER A 633 -0.92 -40.77 11.53
CA SER A 633 0.10 -39.82 11.10
C SER A 633 -0.59 -38.69 10.35
N PHE A 634 -0.43 -37.45 10.84
CA PHE A 634 -0.97 -36.25 10.20
C PHE A 634 0.06 -35.73 9.20
N LEU A 635 -0.26 -35.74 7.90
CA LEU A 635 0.63 -35.18 6.87
C LEU A 635 0.10 -33.82 6.40
N PRO A 636 0.93 -32.75 6.42
CA PRO A 636 0.56 -31.44 5.89
C PRO A 636 0.27 -31.46 4.38
N ALA A 637 -0.46 -30.45 3.91
CA ALA A 637 -0.51 -30.17 2.47
C ALA A 637 0.91 -29.85 1.96
N SER A 638 1.24 -30.27 0.73
CA SER A 638 2.56 -30.18 0.07
C SER A 638 3.55 -31.33 0.31
N THR A 639 3.26 -32.27 1.21
CA THR A 639 4.14 -33.45 1.39
C THR A 639 4.16 -34.32 0.12
N LYS A 640 5.36 -34.65 -0.37
CA LYS A 640 5.55 -35.62 -1.46
C LYS A 640 5.63 -37.02 -0.88
N VAL A 641 4.67 -37.88 -1.23
CA VAL A 641 4.65 -39.28 -0.81
C VAL A 641 5.20 -40.14 -1.94
N ILE A 642 6.18 -41.00 -1.65
CA ILE A 642 6.73 -41.98 -2.58
C ILE A 642 6.11 -43.34 -2.21
N VAL A 643 5.33 -43.92 -3.13
CA VAL A 643 4.78 -45.27 -2.97
C VAL A 643 5.52 -46.19 -3.93
N LEU A 644 6.17 -47.23 -3.38
CA LEU A 644 6.80 -48.30 -4.14
C LEU A 644 5.82 -49.47 -4.23
N GLU A 645 5.31 -49.76 -5.42
CA GLU A 645 4.50 -50.96 -5.65
C GLU A 645 5.43 -52.14 -5.93
N ALA A 646 5.49 -53.12 -5.01
CA ALA A 646 6.16 -54.39 -5.25
C ALA A 646 5.22 -55.32 -6.01
N GLY A 647 5.67 -55.85 -7.15
CA GLY A 647 4.88 -56.75 -8.00
C GLY A 647 4.36 -57.97 -7.23
N ALA A 648 3.18 -58.44 -7.64
CA ALA A 648 2.38 -59.50 -7.03
C ALA A 648 3.20 -60.60 -6.32
N GLY A 649 3.15 -60.59 -4.98
CA GLY A 649 3.68 -61.65 -4.12
C GLY A 649 4.68 -61.22 -3.04
N SER A 650 4.87 -59.93 -2.73
CA SER A 650 5.79 -59.48 -1.68
C SER A 650 5.24 -58.32 -0.84
N ASP A 651 5.60 -58.32 0.44
CA ASP A 651 5.03 -57.50 1.53
C ASP A 651 5.15 -55.98 1.35
N ILE A 652 4.22 -55.25 1.99
CA ILE A 652 4.18 -53.78 2.02
C ILE A 652 5.36 -53.26 2.85
N MET A 653 6.26 -52.47 2.24
CA MET A 653 7.35 -51.79 2.96
C MET A 653 6.87 -50.46 3.55
N ALA A 654 7.25 -50.18 4.81
CA ALA A 654 6.96 -48.93 5.50
C ALA A 654 8.18 -48.00 5.51
N LEU A 655 7.95 -46.70 5.30
CA LEU A 655 8.99 -45.68 5.41
C LEU A 655 9.27 -45.40 6.89
N THR A 656 10.47 -45.68 7.36
CA THR A 656 10.82 -45.60 8.79
C THR A 656 11.65 -44.36 9.17
N SER A 657 12.39 -43.76 8.25
CA SER A 657 13.08 -42.47 8.48
C SER A 657 13.39 -41.70 7.17
N PHE A 658 13.55 -40.38 7.27
CA PHE A 658 13.87 -39.47 6.15
C PHE A 658 14.83 -38.36 6.62
N ASP A 659 15.95 -38.15 5.91
CA ASP A 659 16.86 -37.01 6.15
C ASP A 659 16.54 -35.87 5.16
N ASN A 660 16.03 -34.76 5.71
CA ASN A 660 15.51 -33.62 4.94
C ASN A 660 16.61 -32.79 4.25
N GLN A 661 17.90 -32.99 4.55
CA GLN A 661 18.94 -32.05 4.11
C GLN A 661 19.71 -32.46 2.85
N THR A 662 19.88 -33.76 2.53
CA THR A 662 20.73 -34.15 1.40
C THR A 662 20.10 -35.13 0.40
N TRP A 663 18.93 -35.73 0.68
CA TRP A 663 18.29 -36.73 -0.20
C TRP A 663 19.18 -37.95 -0.59
N ASP A 664 20.36 -38.11 0.02
CA ASP A 664 21.36 -39.09 -0.39
C ASP A 664 21.12 -40.50 0.21
N LYS A 665 20.25 -40.61 1.23
CA LYS A 665 19.93 -41.86 1.91
C LYS A 665 18.45 -42.02 2.22
N VAL A 666 17.88 -43.15 1.81
CA VAL A 666 16.54 -43.61 2.24
C VAL A 666 16.66 -45.02 2.80
N SER A 667 16.16 -45.21 4.03
CA SER A 667 16.12 -46.52 4.71
C SER A 667 14.68 -47.06 4.70
N LEU A 668 14.52 -48.31 4.27
CA LEU A 668 13.23 -49.00 4.21
C LEU A 668 13.30 -50.27 5.06
N SER A 669 12.29 -50.54 5.90
CA SER A 669 12.20 -51.83 6.60
C SER A 669 11.06 -52.69 6.04
N ALA A 670 11.35 -53.97 5.88
CA ALA A 670 10.35 -54.98 5.57
C ALA A 670 9.75 -55.57 6.86
N ALA A 671 8.59 -56.24 6.73
CA ALA A 671 7.84 -56.79 7.87
C ALA A 671 8.56 -57.96 8.59
N ASP A 672 9.62 -58.51 8.00
CA ASP A 672 10.50 -59.54 8.54
C ASP A 672 11.72 -58.99 9.32
N GLY A 673 11.88 -57.66 9.38
CA GLY A 673 12.92 -57.00 10.18
C GLY A 673 14.20 -56.65 9.42
N ASP A 674 14.27 -56.94 8.13
CA ASP A 674 15.41 -56.55 7.29
C ASP A 674 15.37 -55.05 6.94
N ILE A 675 16.53 -54.39 7.03
CA ILE A 675 16.73 -52.97 6.69
C ILE A 675 17.47 -52.89 5.36
N TYR A 676 16.87 -52.21 4.39
CA TYR A 676 17.48 -51.92 3.09
C TYR A 676 17.89 -50.45 3.03
N GLU A 677 19.18 -50.19 2.77
CA GLU A 677 19.69 -48.84 2.49
C GLU A 677 19.80 -48.63 0.98
N VAL A 678 19.15 -47.57 0.48
CA VAL A 678 19.34 -47.11 -0.91
C VAL A 678 20.31 -45.94 -0.88
N HIS A 679 21.44 -46.11 -1.57
CA HIS A 679 22.45 -45.07 -1.76
C HIS A 679 22.41 -44.60 -3.21
N ASP A 680 22.64 -43.30 -3.42
CA ASP A 680 22.82 -42.66 -4.73
C ASP A 680 21.54 -42.53 -5.58
N ALA A 681 20.54 -41.83 -5.04
CA ALA A 681 19.30 -41.48 -5.75
C ALA A 681 19.50 -40.31 -6.74
N HIS A 682 20.57 -40.30 -7.54
CA HIS A 682 20.75 -39.35 -8.63
C HIS A 682 19.88 -39.70 -9.84
N ALA A 683 18.57 -39.53 -9.71
CA ALA A 683 17.65 -39.50 -10.84
C ALA A 683 17.34 -38.04 -11.21
N LYS A 684 18.06 -37.50 -12.21
CA LYS A 684 17.82 -36.24 -12.93
C LYS A 684 16.36 -35.73 -12.84
N MET A 685 16.08 -34.80 -11.94
CA MET A 685 14.95 -33.89 -12.09
C MET A 685 15.40 -32.71 -12.95
N VAL A 686 15.24 -32.84 -14.26
CA VAL A 686 15.26 -31.68 -15.18
C VAL A 686 14.13 -30.75 -14.75
N PHE A 687 14.52 -29.59 -14.23
CA PHE A 687 13.70 -28.39 -14.22
C PHE A 687 13.52 -27.96 -15.67
N ASP A 688 12.29 -27.88 -16.14
CA ASP A 688 11.97 -27.03 -17.28
C ASP A 688 10.96 -26.01 -16.78
N ALA A 689 11.44 -24.77 -16.72
CA ALA A 689 10.71 -23.58 -16.37
C ALA A 689 10.60 -22.80 -17.69
N GLN A 690 9.52 -22.99 -18.45
CA GLN A 690 9.05 -22.08 -19.49
C GLN A 690 7.75 -22.59 -20.16
N GLU A 691 6.83 -21.66 -20.43
CA GLU A 691 5.61 -21.76 -21.28
C GLU A 691 4.45 -22.59 -20.70
N TYR A 692 3.22 -22.09 -20.52
CA TYR A 692 2.25 -21.45 -21.44
C TYR A 692 1.39 -20.44 -20.63
N VAL A 693 1.12 -19.18 -21.02
CA VAL A 693 0.34 -18.63 -22.16
C VAL A 693 -1.10 -19.19 -22.27
N SER A 694 -2.07 -18.30 -22.01
CA SER A 694 -3.53 -18.30 -22.25
C SER A 694 -4.19 -19.48 -23.00
N VAL A 695 -5.35 -19.95 -22.51
CA VAL A 695 -6.72 -19.52 -22.92
C VAL A 695 -7.65 -19.64 -21.72
#